data_AF-A0A7W8LB44-F1
#
_entry.id   AF-A0A7W8LB44-F1
#
_cell.length_a   1.000
_cell.length_b   1.000
_cell.length_c   1.000
_cell.angle_alpha   90.00
_cell.angle_beta   90.00
_cell.angle_gamma   90.00
#
_symmetry.space_group_name_H-M   'P 1'
#
loop_
_entity.id
_entity.type
_entity.pdbx_description
1 polymer ?
#
loop_
_entity_poly.entity_id
_entity_poly.type
_entity_poly.pdbx_seq_one_letter_code
_entity_poly.pdbx_strand_id
1 'polypeptide(L)'
;MINRRRFLGCLTAAASSYVLVACGGGSNSDATAPGSNSSAAKANASVSTSPNGTTTPPAASIVDASGIVWTTSNGYIYRNGTKDPYSYNVTMLLWYNGSVFQQNTSGDYYVWLGTGWTNSVDPRLIAANGTTSANGTTTPPASAIVDASGSVWMTANGYIYRNGTKDPYSYNVVMLLWYNGSVYQQNTSGDFYQWIGSGWTPASNPCLGGTSANGTTTPPAASIVDASGIVWMTSNGYIYRNGIKDPYSYNVALLLWYNGSVYQQNTGGDFYKWLGTGWTPSVDPRVGGNISANGTTTPPATSIIDASGIVWTTSNGYIYRNGTKDPYSYNVTMLLWYNGSVYQENTSGNFYQWLGSGWTSCIDPRLGGTSADGTTIPSAAYIIDKSSNIWTLSNGYIYKNKVKDPSSSNVSLLLWYGGMIYQSGTGGQFSVLTWNGNWLPCTDPRIAAAATPGAFYGINGHYDYTFTPAQVVGALRALGCTTYRVGVFNTPTQINALVALASAFKSAGLTLFPLVEYGLRDTNNNLYTSESAAYQASFSGAAAIATALAPYGVTMYECGNELTRDGAIILNSATAGTGRGDFNNANWPIMRGAMRGMIDGIKSVQPNAKCGINFCVADIAASDMLWDGLQPNGTSGYPKVRWDITTWHNYQPYGDIFDVGSDGAGPGFNLPIYCKARYGVPFIISEWNAAPEDTEAFRATYVSQQLGEFYAARKTSAVQSVMYYDLTSGDQTFGIVSNSLVPIQPTYGAFQSFVAANPDT
;
A
#
# COMPACT_ATOMS: atom_id res chain seq x y z
N MET A 1 28.14 34.29 -0.19
CA MET A 1 29.55 33.89 -0.34
C MET A 1 29.66 32.37 -0.17
N ILE A 2 29.90 31.64 -1.27
CA ILE A 2 30.93 30.59 -1.51
C ILE A 2 31.44 29.83 -0.25
N ASN A 3 31.50 28.49 -0.08
CA ASN A 3 31.79 27.28 -0.90
C ASN A 3 31.06 26.05 -0.27
N ARG A 4 30.46 25.02 -0.91
CA ARG A 4 30.75 24.08 -2.03
C ARG A 4 31.69 22.88 -1.73
N ARG A 5 31.15 21.66 -1.99
CA ARG A 5 31.74 20.30 -2.25
C ARG A 5 31.72 19.35 -1.03
N ARG A 6 31.29 18.08 -1.07
CA ARG A 6 30.99 17.02 -2.09
C ARG A 6 30.07 15.97 -1.37
N PHE A 7 29.14 15.24 -1.98
CA PHE A 7 29.38 14.00 -2.77
C PHE A 7 28.03 13.49 -3.39
N LEU A 8 28.03 13.12 -4.69
CA LEU A 8 26.96 12.47 -5.50
C LEU A 8 26.89 10.96 -5.17
N GLY A 9 25.84 10.15 -5.41
CA GLY A 9 24.86 9.94 -6.50
C GLY A 9 24.30 8.49 -6.32
N CYS A 10 23.26 7.95 -6.96
CA CYS A 10 22.68 8.13 -8.30
C CYS A 10 21.28 7.47 -8.39
N LEU A 11 20.39 8.02 -9.24
CA LEU A 11 19.31 7.29 -9.91
C LEU A 11 19.18 7.82 -11.37
N THR A 12 19.23 6.87 -12.33
CA THR A 12 18.74 6.83 -13.73
C THR A 12 18.59 8.09 -14.59
N ALA A 13 19.08 8.03 -15.85
CA ALA A 13 18.22 7.91 -17.05
C ALA A 13 19.04 8.02 -18.36
N ALA A 14 18.57 7.28 -19.37
CA ALA A 14 19.08 7.24 -20.74
C ALA A 14 18.61 8.43 -21.57
N ALA A 15 19.45 8.89 -22.51
CA ALA A 15 19.03 9.38 -23.83
C ALA A 15 20.23 9.50 -24.79
N SER A 16 20.03 9.00 -25.99
CA SER A 16 20.88 8.93 -27.18
C SER A 16 21.19 10.29 -27.83
N SER A 17 22.38 10.45 -28.44
CA SER A 17 22.55 11.15 -29.74
C SER A 17 23.90 10.84 -30.40
N TYR A 18 23.90 10.68 -31.73
CA TYR A 18 25.07 10.57 -32.61
C TYR A 18 25.90 11.86 -32.68
N VAL A 19 27.23 11.73 -32.84
CA VAL A 19 28.14 12.81 -33.25
C VAL A 19 29.08 12.31 -34.35
N LEU A 20 29.04 12.99 -35.50
CA LEU A 20 30.16 13.15 -36.44
C LEU A 20 30.84 14.48 -36.12
N VAL A 21 32.19 14.55 -36.19
CA VAL A 21 32.99 15.61 -36.85
C VAL A 21 34.48 15.61 -36.41
N ALA A 22 35.32 15.89 -37.42
CA ALA A 22 36.64 16.55 -37.43
C ALA A 22 37.93 15.73 -37.21
N CYS A 23 38.62 15.47 -38.32
CA CYS A 23 39.76 16.26 -38.85
C CYS A 23 40.70 16.99 -37.86
N GLY A 24 42.00 16.69 -38.01
CA GLY A 24 43.14 17.55 -37.68
C GLY A 24 44.36 17.03 -38.46
N GLY A 25 45.27 17.82 -39.01
CA GLY A 25 45.45 19.26 -39.04
C GLY A 25 46.92 19.58 -39.40
N GLY A 26 47.13 20.66 -40.17
CA GLY A 26 48.34 21.50 -40.18
C GLY A 26 49.48 21.11 -41.14
N SER A 27 50.28 22.01 -41.72
CA SER A 27 50.31 23.49 -41.74
C SER A 27 51.26 23.97 -42.85
N ASN A 28 51.01 25.20 -43.32
CA ASN A 28 51.59 26.04 -44.37
C ASN A 28 53.11 26.15 -44.60
N SER A 29 53.47 26.48 -45.86
CA SER A 29 54.17 27.69 -46.38
C SER A 29 54.81 27.36 -47.75
N ASP A 30 54.93 28.19 -48.80
CA ASP A 30 54.44 29.52 -49.18
C ASP A 30 54.57 29.66 -50.73
N ALA A 31 53.74 30.54 -51.29
CA ALA A 31 53.68 31.19 -52.62
C ALA A 31 54.71 30.91 -53.75
N THR A 32 54.22 30.63 -54.98
CA THR A 32 54.17 31.53 -56.17
C THR A 32 53.93 30.73 -57.48
N ALA A 33 53.01 31.22 -58.32
CA ALA A 33 52.77 30.80 -59.72
C ALA A 33 53.82 31.46 -60.66
N PRO A 34 53.95 31.18 -61.98
CA PRO A 34 52.99 30.49 -62.89
C PRO A 34 53.61 29.57 -63.98
N GLY A 35 52.76 28.86 -64.74
CA GLY A 35 52.94 28.70 -66.19
C GLY A 35 53.50 27.39 -66.78
N SER A 36 52.62 26.71 -67.52
CA SER A 36 52.83 25.96 -68.79
C SER A 36 53.55 24.58 -68.82
N ASN A 37 52.72 23.60 -69.18
CA ASN A 37 52.91 22.54 -70.18
C ASN A 37 54.04 21.49 -70.05
N SER A 38 53.59 20.32 -69.58
CA SER A 38 53.70 19.01 -70.26
C SER A 38 55.06 18.57 -70.80
N SER A 39 55.60 17.52 -70.18
CA SER A 39 56.16 16.34 -70.86
C SER A 39 56.30 15.21 -69.86
N ALA A 40 55.74 14.05 -70.21
CA ALA A 40 55.76 12.85 -69.40
C ALA A 40 57.18 12.30 -69.21
N ALA A 41 57.49 11.89 -67.98
CA ALA A 41 58.46 10.83 -67.71
C ALA A 41 57.72 9.73 -66.92
N LYS A 42 57.72 8.54 -67.51
CA LYS A 42 57.06 7.33 -66.99
C LYS A 42 57.55 6.99 -65.59
N ALA A 43 56.69 7.16 -64.58
CA ALA A 43 56.80 6.37 -63.36
C ALA A 43 56.28 4.97 -63.67
N ASN A 44 57.17 3.99 -63.60
CA ASN A 44 56.84 2.57 -63.68
C ASN A 44 56.00 2.23 -62.44
N ALA A 45 54.67 2.34 -62.56
CA ALA A 45 53.76 2.04 -61.47
C ALA A 45 53.91 0.55 -61.14
N SER A 46 54.39 0.25 -59.93
CA SER A 46 54.41 -1.10 -59.39
C SER A 46 52.98 -1.64 -59.41
N VAL A 47 52.73 -2.65 -60.24
CA VAL A 47 51.41 -3.27 -60.34
C VAL A 47 51.20 -4.09 -59.07
N SER A 48 50.38 -3.58 -58.15
CA SER A 48 50.03 -4.29 -56.91
C SER A 48 49.13 -5.48 -57.23
N THR A 49 49.37 -6.62 -56.58
CA THR A 49 48.51 -7.81 -56.64
C THR A 49 47.05 -7.44 -56.38
N SER A 50 46.13 -8.03 -57.14
CA SER A 50 44.70 -7.75 -57.03
C SER A 50 44.16 -8.09 -55.63
N PRO A 51 43.15 -7.35 -55.14
CA PRO A 51 42.43 -7.74 -53.93
C PRO A 51 41.79 -9.13 -54.05
N ASN A 52 41.80 -9.89 -52.95
CA ASN A 52 41.15 -11.21 -52.90
C ASN A 52 39.66 -11.12 -53.28
N GLY A 53 39.20 -11.96 -54.21
CA GLY A 53 37.83 -11.94 -54.74
C GLY A 53 37.62 -11.14 -56.04
N THR A 54 38.68 -10.53 -56.60
CA THR A 54 38.58 -9.73 -57.83
C THR A 54 38.22 -10.61 -59.05
N THR A 55 37.25 -10.18 -59.87
CA THR A 55 36.84 -10.89 -61.10
C THR A 55 37.01 -10.06 -62.37
N THR A 56 37.27 -10.72 -63.50
CA THR A 56 37.21 -10.10 -64.84
C THR A 56 36.22 -10.89 -65.73
N PRO A 57 35.14 -10.25 -66.24
CA PRO A 57 34.61 -8.92 -65.89
C PRO A 57 34.07 -8.82 -64.43
N PRO A 58 33.88 -7.61 -63.85
CA PRO A 58 33.96 -6.29 -64.50
C PRO A 58 35.34 -5.63 -64.46
N ALA A 59 36.31 -6.14 -63.70
CA ALA A 59 37.65 -5.57 -63.71
C ALA A 59 38.28 -5.70 -65.10
N ALA A 60 39.09 -4.72 -65.49
CA ALA A 60 39.81 -4.76 -66.76
C ALA A 60 40.90 -5.84 -66.78
N SER A 61 41.46 -6.19 -65.61
CA SER A 61 42.47 -7.24 -65.43
C SER A 61 42.58 -7.70 -63.97
N ILE A 62 43.18 -8.87 -63.76
CA ILE A 62 43.65 -9.40 -62.47
C ILE A 62 45.18 -9.39 -62.46
N VAL A 63 45.79 -9.11 -61.32
CA VAL A 63 47.23 -9.13 -61.12
C VAL A 63 47.55 -10.17 -60.05
N ASP A 64 48.35 -11.17 -60.36
CA ASP A 64 48.69 -12.22 -59.39
C ASP A 64 49.86 -11.83 -58.46
N ALA A 65 50.20 -12.70 -57.52
CA ALA A 65 51.28 -12.48 -56.54
C ALA A 65 52.68 -12.41 -57.19
N SER A 66 52.84 -12.90 -58.42
CA SER A 66 54.07 -12.79 -59.21
C SER A 66 54.09 -11.55 -60.10
N GLY A 67 53.05 -10.70 -60.03
CA GLY A 67 52.91 -9.50 -60.84
C GLY A 67 52.44 -9.74 -62.28
N ILE A 68 51.97 -10.94 -62.61
CA ILE A 68 51.43 -11.25 -63.95
C ILE A 68 50.02 -10.66 -64.06
N VAL A 69 49.77 -9.96 -65.18
CA VAL A 69 48.46 -9.40 -65.52
C VAL A 69 47.67 -10.41 -66.34
N TRP A 70 46.49 -10.77 -65.86
CA TRP A 70 45.55 -11.71 -66.45
C TRP A 70 44.33 -10.97 -66.98
N THR A 71 43.96 -11.20 -68.23
CA THR A 71 42.75 -10.63 -68.84
C THR A 71 41.94 -11.69 -69.57
N THR A 72 40.63 -11.45 -69.70
CA THR A 72 39.74 -12.25 -70.53
C THR A 72 39.32 -11.47 -71.76
N SER A 73 39.40 -12.08 -72.95
CA SER A 73 38.88 -11.48 -74.18
C SER A 73 38.37 -12.57 -75.13
N ASN A 74 37.16 -12.40 -75.66
CA ASN A 74 36.51 -13.32 -76.61
C ASN A 74 36.48 -14.80 -76.16
N GLY A 75 36.28 -15.06 -74.86
CA GLY A 75 36.23 -16.42 -74.31
C GLY A 75 37.59 -17.09 -74.08
N TYR A 76 38.69 -16.33 -74.17
CA TYR A 76 40.06 -16.78 -73.95
C TYR A 76 40.75 -15.96 -72.84
N ILE A 77 41.78 -16.54 -72.23
CA ILE A 77 42.62 -15.92 -71.21
C ILE A 77 43.93 -15.42 -71.84
N TYR A 78 44.39 -14.25 -71.41
CA TYR A 78 45.66 -13.66 -71.80
C TYR A 78 46.51 -13.38 -70.56
N ARG A 79 47.79 -13.76 -70.60
CA ARG A 79 48.80 -13.55 -69.55
C ARG A 79 49.85 -12.57 -70.03
N ASN A 80 49.97 -11.41 -69.39
CA ASN A 80 50.80 -10.29 -69.84
C ASN A 80 50.62 -9.99 -71.34
N GLY A 81 49.37 -10.03 -71.82
CA GLY A 81 49.02 -9.81 -73.22
C GLY A 81 49.25 -11.00 -74.16
N THR A 82 49.82 -12.12 -73.70
CA THR A 82 49.99 -13.34 -74.51
C THR A 82 48.81 -14.29 -74.30
N LYS A 83 48.15 -14.72 -75.38
CA LYS A 83 47.00 -15.64 -75.34
C LYS A 83 47.42 -17.01 -74.78
N ASP A 84 46.66 -17.54 -73.82
CA ASP A 84 46.81 -18.92 -73.34
C ASP A 84 46.16 -19.89 -74.35
N PRO A 85 46.95 -20.77 -75.01
CA PRO A 85 46.44 -21.67 -76.04
C PRO A 85 45.47 -22.75 -75.52
N TYR A 86 45.40 -22.97 -74.20
CA TYR A 86 44.55 -24.03 -73.60
C TYR A 86 43.29 -23.49 -72.92
N SER A 87 43.05 -22.18 -72.98
CA SER A 87 41.81 -21.58 -72.48
C SER A 87 40.73 -21.58 -73.57
N TYR A 88 39.49 -21.93 -73.25
CA TYR A 88 38.33 -21.80 -74.16
C TYR A 88 37.04 -21.66 -73.36
N ASN A 89 36.06 -20.97 -73.95
CA ASN A 89 34.73 -20.74 -73.35
C ASN A 89 34.77 -20.03 -71.98
N VAL A 90 35.78 -19.21 -71.71
CA VAL A 90 35.96 -18.56 -70.41
C VAL A 90 34.97 -17.41 -70.23
N THR A 91 34.16 -17.47 -69.18
CA THR A 91 33.18 -16.44 -68.82
C THR A 91 33.70 -15.50 -67.74
N MET A 92 34.61 -15.99 -66.88
CA MET A 92 35.14 -15.22 -65.76
C MET A 92 36.55 -15.71 -65.37
N LEU A 93 37.46 -14.77 -65.04
CA LEU A 93 38.62 -15.05 -64.19
C LEU A 93 38.37 -14.52 -62.78
N LEU A 94 38.95 -15.18 -61.78
CA LEU A 94 38.86 -14.83 -60.36
C LEU A 94 40.24 -14.94 -59.69
N TRP A 95 40.68 -13.87 -59.04
CA TRP A 95 41.79 -13.92 -58.09
C TRP A 95 41.26 -14.30 -56.71
N TYR A 96 41.65 -15.46 -56.20
CA TYR A 96 41.19 -15.91 -54.90
C TYR A 96 42.28 -16.64 -54.11
N ASN A 97 42.51 -16.18 -52.88
CA ASN A 97 43.42 -16.74 -51.88
C ASN A 97 44.81 -17.11 -52.44
N GLY A 98 45.40 -16.21 -53.24
CA GLY A 98 46.73 -16.39 -53.82
C GLY A 98 46.79 -17.19 -55.12
N SER A 99 45.65 -17.62 -55.67
CA SER A 99 45.56 -18.39 -56.92
C SER A 99 44.61 -17.74 -57.93
N VAL A 100 44.83 -18.02 -59.22
CA VAL A 100 43.95 -17.60 -60.32
C VAL A 100 43.02 -18.75 -60.68
N PHE A 101 41.73 -18.47 -60.76
CA PHE A 101 40.69 -19.40 -61.18
C PHE A 101 40.00 -18.91 -62.44
N GLN A 102 39.46 -19.83 -63.23
CA GLN A 102 38.55 -19.52 -64.34
C GLN A 102 37.21 -20.23 -64.17
N GLN A 103 36.17 -19.67 -64.76
CA GLN A 103 34.89 -20.32 -65.00
C GLN A 103 34.61 -20.38 -66.50
N ASN A 104 34.07 -21.50 -66.99
CA ASN A 104 33.65 -21.66 -68.38
C ASN A 104 32.13 -21.40 -68.58
N THR A 105 31.64 -21.42 -69.82
CA THR A 105 30.21 -21.27 -70.14
C THR A 105 29.32 -22.40 -69.63
N SER A 106 29.89 -23.56 -69.31
CA SER A 106 29.20 -24.69 -68.66
C SER A 106 29.10 -24.54 -67.15
N GLY A 107 29.76 -23.53 -66.57
CA GLY A 107 29.78 -23.25 -65.14
C GLY A 107 30.88 -23.98 -64.37
N ASP A 108 31.73 -24.77 -65.02
CA ASP A 108 32.83 -25.50 -64.40
C ASP A 108 33.97 -24.55 -64.04
N TYR A 109 34.67 -24.85 -62.93
CA TYR A 109 35.80 -24.08 -62.45
C TYR A 109 37.13 -24.79 -62.70
N TYR A 110 38.18 -24.00 -62.92
CA TYR A 110 39.53 -24.52 -63.03
C TYR A 110 40.50 -23.59 -62.31
N VAL A 111 41.54 -24.15 -61.70
CA VAL A 111 42.61 -23.41 -61.01
C VAL A 111 43.91 -23.46 -61.80
N TRP A 112 44.64 -22.35 -61.80
CA TRP A 112 45.95 -22.24 -62.42
C TRP A 112 47.05 -22.72 -61.45
N LEU A 113 47.83 -23.73 -61.86
CA LEU A 113 48.91 -24.33 -61.04
C LEU A 113 50.33 -23.98 -61.54
N GLY A 114 50.47 -22.94 -62.37
CA GLY A 114 51.77 -22.49 -62.88
C GLY A 114 52.13 -23.00 -64.28
N THR A 115 51.68 -24.21 -64.64
CA THR A 115 51.93 -24.83 -65.96
C THR A 115 50.67 -25.14 -66.77
N GLY A 116 49.47 -25.04 -66.17
CA GLY A 116 48.20 -25.29 -66.83
C GLY A 116 46.97 -25.17 -65.91
N TRP A 117 45.78 -25.36 -66.48
CA TRP A 117 44.48 -25.34 -65.79
C TRP A 117 44.08 -26.73 -65.33
N THR A 118 43.74 -26.87 -64.04
CA THR A 118 43.26 -28.12 -63.44
C THR A 118 41.82 -27.96 -62.97
N ASN A 119 40.98 -28.99 -63.16
CA ASN A 119 39.58 -28.95 -62.77
C ASN A 119 39.42 -28.66 -61.26
N SER A 120 38.48 -27.78 -60.92
CA SER A 120 38.25 -27.23 -59.59
C SER A 120 36.77 -26.95 -59.37
N VAL A 121 36.39 -26.62 -58.15
CA VAL A 121 35.12 -25.97 -57.81
C VAL A 121 35.32 -24.46 -57.67
N ASP A 122 34.24 -23.68 -57.60
CA ASP A 122 34.34 -22.24 -57.30
C ASP A 122 35.00 -22.07 -55.92
N PRO A 123 36.18 -21.42 -55.83
CA PRO A 123 36.93 -21.33 -54.59
C PRO A 123 36.22 -20.48 -53.52
N ARG A 124 35.22 -19.67 -53.90
CA ARG A 124 34.37 -18.94 -52.95
C ARG A 124 33.42 -19.85 -52.18
N LEU A 125 33.25 -21.10 -52.62
CA LEU A 125 32.39 -22.10 -51.99
C LEU A 125 33.03 -22.80 -50.77
N ILE A 126 34.32 -22.57 -50.49
CA ILE A 126 35.03 -23.16 -49.33
C ILE A 126 35.25 -22.13 -48.20
N ALA A 127 34.86 -20.87 -48.40
CA ALA A 127 35.11 -19.79 -47.44
C ALA A 127 33.83 -19.20 -46.85
N ALA A 128 33.01 -20.04 -46.21
CA ALA A 128 32.11 -19.56 -45.15
C ALA A 128 32.88 -19.71 -43.83
N ASN A 129 33.26 -18.59 -43.25
CA ASN A 129 34.11 -18.52 -42.07
C ASN A 129 33.37 -19.03 -40.83
N GLY A 130 33.28 -20.36 -40.64
CA GLY A 130 33.05 -21.07 -39.38
C GLY A 130 31.77 -20.78 -38.57
N THR A 131 30.90 -19.87 -38.99
CA THR A 131 29.68 -19.54 -38.25
C THR A 131 28.50 -20.35 -38.79
N THR A 132 27.98 -21.24 -37.95
CA THR A 132 26.71 -21.95 -38.15
C THR A 132 25.60 -20.98 -38.58
N SER A 133 24.79 -21.37 -39.56
CA SER A 133 23.66 -20.55 -40.03
C SER A 133 22.68 -20.24 -38.90
N ALA A 134 21.99 -19.10 -38.99
CA ALA A 134 20.91 -18.77 -38.08
C ALA A 134 19.76 -19.79 -38.23
N ASN A 135 19.11 -20.14 -37.12
CA ASN A 135 17.98 -21.07 -37.13
C ASN A 135 16.85 -20.56 -38.06
N GLY A 136 16.38 -21.38 -38.99
CA GLY A 136 15.38 -21.00 -40.00
C GLY A 136 15.93 -20.54 -41.35
N THR A 137 17.25 -20.55 -41.57
CA THR A 137 17.86 -20.12 -42.84
C THR A 137 17.57 -21.11 -43.98
N THR A 138 17.13 -20.61 -45.15
CA THR A 138 16.83 -21.42 -46.34
C THR A 138 17.68 -21.08 -47.56
N THR A 139 17.89 -22.06 -48.45
CA THR A 139 18.47 -21.85 -49.79
C THR A 139 17.50 -22.36 -50.87
N PRO A 140 16.98 -21.50 -51.78
CA PRO A 140 17.06 -20.03 -51.80
C PRO A 140 16.30 -19.34 -50.64
N PRO A 141 16.55 -18.05 -50.33
CA PRO A 141 17.38 -17.09 -51.08
C PRO A 141 18.86 -17.07 -50.68
N ALA A 142 19.28 -17.72 -49.59
CA ALA A 142 20.69 -17.79 -49.26
C ALA A 142 21.46 -18.59 -50.32
N SER A 143 22.73 -18.26 -50.54
CA SER A 143 23.61 -18.99 -51.46
C SER A 143 24.05 -20.35 -50.91
N ALA A 144 24.09 -20.51 -49.58
CA ALA A 144 24.36 -21.75 -48.87
C ALA A 144 23.87 -21.67 -47.40
N ILE A 145 23.78 -22.83 -46.73
CA ILE A 145 23.67 -22.94 -45.27
C ILE A 145 24.93 -23.60 -44.69
N VAL A 146 25.27 -23.27 -43.44
CA VAL A 146 26.41 -23.83 -42.71
C VAL A 146 25.88 -24.58 -41.50
N ASP A 147 26.21 -25.87 -41.39
CA ASP A 147 25.81 -26.69 -40.25
C ASP A 147 26.73 -26.53 -39.02
N ALA A 148 26.34 -27.14 -37.90
CA ALA A 148 27.11 -27.06 -36.64
C ALA A 148 28.49 -27.74 -36.71
N SER A 149 28.76 -28.57 -37.73
CA SER A 149 30.08 -29.15 -37.99
C SER A 149 30.94 -28.25 -38.88
N GLY A 150 30.42 -27.10 -39.31
CA GLY A 150 31.06 -26.18 -40.25
C GLY A 150 30.96 -26.64 -41.70
N SER A 151 30.15 -27.65 -42.02
CA SER A 151 29.94 -28.05 -43.41
C SER A 151 29.01 -27.06 -44.11
N VAL A 152 29.36 -26.68 -45.34
CA VAL A 152 28.59 -25.80 -46.20
C VAL A 152 27.71 -26.63 -47.12
N TRP A 153 26.41 -26.33 -47.17
CA TRP A 153 25.41 -27.03 -47.97
C TRP A 153 24.71 -26.06 -48.91
N MET A 154 24.49 -26.46 -50.16
CA MET A 154 23.77 -25.65 -51.14
C MET A 154 22.94 -26.51 -52.09
N THR A 155 21.95 -25.89 -52.73
CA THR A 155 21.19 -26.50 -53.82
C THR A 155 21.65 -25.93 -55.16
N ALA A 156 21.87 -26.80 -56.15
CA ALA A 156 22.13 -26.40 -57.54
C ALA A 156 21.59 -27.47 -58.50
N ASN A 157 20.87 -27.03 -59.54
CA ASN A 157 20.28 -27.89 -60.58
C ASN A 157 19.43 -29.05 -60.03
N GLY A 158 18.73 -28.85 -58.90
CA GLY A 158 17.91 -29.88 -58.25
C GLY A 158 18.67 -30.91 -57.42
N TYR A 159 19.96 -30.70 -57.19
CA TYR A 159 20.85 -31.53 -56.36
C TYR A 159 21.41 -30.74 -55.18
N ILE A 160 21.86 -31.47 -54.16
CA ILE A 160 22.56 -30.94 -52.98
C ILE A 160 24.06 -31.09 -53.16
N TYR A 161 24.81 -30.07 -52.76
CA TYR A 161 26.26 -30.09 -52.68
C TYR A 161 26.69 -29.81 -51.25
N ARG A 162 27.52 -30.69 -50.68
CA ARG A 162 28.12 -30.52 -49.35
C ARG A 162 29.62 -30.29 -49.50
N ASN A 163 30.12 -29.15 -49.02
CA ASN A 163 31.52 -28.72 -49.15
C ASN A 163 32.03 -28.86 -50.60
N GLY A 164 31.20 -28.49 -51.58
CA GLY A 164 31.53 -28.59 -53.01
C GLY A 164 31.39 -29.98 -53.63
N THR A 165 31.13 -31.03 -52.84
CA THR A 165 30.89 -32.40 -53.36
C THR A 165 29.40 -32.62 -53.59
N LYS A 166 29.03 -33.03 -54.81
CA LYS A 166 27.65 -33.39 -55.15
C LYS A 166 27.20 -34.61 -54.35
N ASP A 167 26.04 -34.54 -53.71
CA ASP A 167 25.38 -35.70 -53.12
C ASP A 167 24.70 -36.53 -54.23
N PRO A 168 25.19 -37.74 -54.55
CA PRO A 168 24.64 -38.54 -55.64
C PRO A 168 23.23 -39.05 -55.37
N TYR A 169 22.74 -38.98 -54.14
CA TYR A 169 21.41 -39.47 -53.73
C TYR A 169 20.36 -38.36 -53.57
N SER A 170 20.77 -37.10 -53.76
CA SER A 170 19.83 -35.97 -53.78
C SER A 170 19.20 -35.82 -55.17
N TYR A 171 17.89 -35.64 -55.27
CA TYR A 171 17.22 -35.35 -56.54
C TYR A 171 15.96 -34.53 -56.30
N ASN A 172 15.59 -33.69 -57.28
CA ASN A 172 14.42 -32.82 -57.24
C ASN A 172 14.37 -31.88 -56.02
N VAL A 173 15.53 -31.45 -55.51
CA VAL A 173 15.61 -30.60 -54.31
C VAL A 173 15.31 -29.15 -54.67
N VAL A 174 14.32 -28.56 -53.99
CA VAL A 174 13.90 -27.17 -54.19
C VAL A 174 14.34 -26.24 -53.07
N MET A 175 14.59 -26.77 -51.87
CA MET A 175 15.00 -25.98 -50.72
C MET A 175 15.90 -26.81 -49.78
N LEU A 176 16.94 -26.17 -49.23
CA LEU A 176 17.56 -26.62 -47.96
C LEU A 176 17.18 -25.67 -46.83
N LEU A 177 17.10 -26.20 -45.61
CA LEU A 177 16.76 -25.47 -44.40
C LEU A 177 17.68 -25.90 -43.24
N TRP A 178 18.32 -24.93 -42.59
CA TRP A 178 18.97 -25.14 -41.30
C TRP A 178 17.98 -24.86 -40.18
N TYR A 179 17.59 -25.89 -39.42
CA TYR A 179 16.61 -25.75 -38.35
C TYR A 179 16.93 -26.63 -37.13
N ASN A 180 16.89 -26.06 -35.93
CA ASN A 180 17.12 -26.71 -34.63
C ASN A 180 18.32 -27.69 -34.63
N GLY A 181 19.45 -27.27 -35.18
CA GLY A 181 20.70 -28.04 -35.17
C GLY A 181 20.80 -29.13 -36.24
N SER A 182 19.85 -29.21 -37.17
CA SER A 182 19.83 -30.18 -38.28
C SER A 182 19.66 -29.50 -39.64
N VAL A 183 20.13 -30.18 -40.68
CA VAL A 183 19.87 -29.81 -42.07
C VAL A 183 18.66 -30.58 -42.58
N TYR A 184 17.74 -29.88 -43.22
CA TYR A 184 16.58 -30.45 -43.90
C TYR A 184 16.61 -30.09 -45.39
N GLN A 185 16.04 -30.96 -46.21
CA GLN A 185 15.71 -30.67 -47.61
C GLN A 185 14.20 -30.73 -47.84
N GLN A 186 13.74 -30.01 -48.85
CA GLN A 186 12.41 -30.18 -49.45
C GLN A 186 12.54 -30.50 -50.94
N ASN A 187 11.78 -31.48 -51.41
CA ASN A 187 11.72 -31.84 -52.83
C ASN A 187 10.60 -31.09 -53.57
N THR A 188 10.53 -31.23 -54.91
CA THR A 188 9.47 -30.62 -55.74
C THR A 188 8.05 -31.09 -55.41
N SER A 189 7.89 -32.24 -54.73
CA SER A 189 6.61 -32.76 -54.26
C SER A 189 6.17 -32.16 -52.92
N GLY A 190 7.03 -31.37 -52.27
CA GLY A 190 6.78 -30.75 -50.98
C GLY A 190 7.19 -31.59 -49.78
N ASP A 191 7.72 -32.80 -49.97
CA ASP A 191 8.14 -33.70 -48.90
C ASP A 191 9.46 -33.23 -48.27
N PHE A 192 9.57 -33.39 -46.94
CA PHE A 192 10.78 -33.04 -46.19
C PHE A 192 11.63 -34.28 -45.87
N TYR A 193 12.94 -34.09 -45.84
CA TYR A 193 13.89 -35.10 -45.39
C TYR A 193 14.94 -34.44 -44.49
N GLN A 194 15.31 -35.12 -43.40
CA GLN A 194 16.33 -34.67 -42.46
C GLN A 194 17.66 -35.37 -42.76
N TRP A 195 18.76 -34.63 -42.66
CA TRP A 195 20.11 -35.19 -42.68
C TRP A 195 20.45 -35.79 -41.31
N ILE A 196 20.78 -37.08 -41.26
CA ILE A 196 21.12 -37.80 -40.02
C ILE A 196 22.61 -38.14 -39.91
N GLY A 197 23.48 -37.46 -40.68
CA GLY A 197 24.93 -37.67 -40.65
C GLY A 197 25.47 -38.64 -41.71
N SER A 198 24.66 -39.62 -42.12
CA SER A 198 25.02 -40.64 -43.12
C SER A 198 24.12 -40.70 -44.35
N GLY A 199 23.00 -39.97 -44.34
CA GLY A 199 22.02 -39.95 -45.43
C GLY A 199 20.77 -39.12 -45.08
N TRP A 200 19.81 -39.09 -46.02
CA TRP A 200 18.53 -38.40 -45.89
C TRP A 200 17.42 -39.37 -45.48
N THR A 201 16.68 -39.04 -44.41
CA THR A 201 15.52 -39.80 -43.95
C THR A 201 14.24 -38.97 -44.08
N PRO A 202 13.08 -39.56 -44.47
CA PRO A 202 11.81 -38.84 -44.51
C PRO A 202 11.50 -38.14 -43.19
N ALA A 203 10.99 -36.91 -43.25
CA ALA A 203 10.67 -36.07 -42.11
C ALA A 203 9.39 -35.24 -42.38
N SER A 204 8.77 -34.74 -41.31
CA SER A 204 7.72 -33.71 -41.41
C SER A 204 8.33 -32.32 -41.58
N ASN A 205 7.52 -31.33 -41.99
CA ASN A 205 7.99 -29.94 -42.12
C ASN A 205 8.47 -29.41 -40.74
N PRO A 206 9.76 -29.10 -40.57
CA PRO A 206 10.33 -28.72 -39.28
C PRO A 206 9.91 -27.33 -38.81
N CYS A 207 9.40 -26.47 -39.70
CA CYS A 207 8.89 -25.13 -39.36
C CYS A 207 7.52 -25.16 -38.64
N LEU A 208 6.91 -26.35 -38.47
CA LEU A 208 5.66 -26.52 -37.73
C LEU A 208 5.89 -26.75 -36.21
N GLY A 209 7.12 -26.61 -35.72
CA GLY A 209 7.54 -27.07 -34.39
C GLY A 209 7.74 -26.00 -33.30
N GLY A 210 7.02 -24.87 -33.33
CA GLY A 210 7.08 -23.86 -32.27
C GLY A 210 5.70 -23.39 -31.85
N THR A 211 5.47 -23.26 -30.55
CA THR A 211 4.24 -22.65 -30.00
C THR A 211 3.97 -21.30 -30.67
N SER A 212 2.75 -21.08 -31.15
CA SER A 212 2.38 -19.86 -31.86
C SER A 212 2.63 -18.60 -31.02
N ALA A 213 2.88 -17.48 -31.68
CA ALA A 213 2.95 -16.19 -31.01
C ALA A 213 1.60 -15.86 -30.36
N ASN A 214 1.64 -15.24 -29.18
CA ASN A 214 0.43 -14.82 -28.46
C ASN A 214 -0.43 -13.90 -29.34
N GLY A 215 -1.72 -14.19 -29.48
CA GLY A 215 -2.64 -13.44 -30.35
C GLY A 215 -2.81 -13.98 -31.77
N THR A 216 -2.14 -15.07 -32.15
CA THR A 216 -2.23 -15.65 -33.51
C THR A 216 -3.62 -16.24 -33.75
N THR A 217 -4.23 -15.97 -34.92
CA THR A 217 -5.54 -16.51 -35.32
C THR A 217 -5.49 -17.34 -36.60
N THR A 218 -6.40 -18.32 -36.72
CA THR A 218 -6.68 -19.06 -37.96
C THR A 218 -8.14 -18.86 -38.38
N PRO A 219 -8.45 -18.18 -39.51
CA PRO A 219 -7.55 -17.43 -40.40
C PRO A 219 -6.96 -16.13 -39.79
N PRO A 220 -5.91 -15.51 -40.38
CA PRO A 220 -5.28 -15.84 -41.67
C PRO A 220 -4.15 -16.86 -41.60
N ALA A 221 -3.64 -17.21 -40.41
CA ALA A 221 -2.62 -18.24 -40.31
C ALA A 221 -3.20 -19.60 -40.74
N ALA A 222 -2.37 -20.42 -41.40
CA ALA A 222 -2.77 -21.75 -41.85
C ALA A 222 -3.03 -22.71 -40.67
N SER A 223 -2.38 -22.47 -39.53
CA SER A 223 -2.56 -23.19 -38.27
C SER A 223 -2.04 -22.37 -37.07
N ILE A 224 -2.43 -22.75 -35.85
CA ILE A 224 -1.77 -22.36 -34.60
C ILE A 224 -1.20 -23.60 -33.92
N VAL A 225 -0.16 -23.43 -33.11
CA VAL A 225 0.52 -24.50 -32.37
C VAL A 225 0.47 -24.16 -30.89
N ASP A 226 0.00 -25.08 -30.05
CA ASP A 226 -0.08 -24.84 -28.61
C ASP A 226 1.24 -25.13 -27.86
N ALA A 227 1.23 -24.95 -26.54
CA ALA A 227 2.39 -25.19 -25.67
C ALA A 227 2.78 -26.68 -25.58
N SER A 228 1.90 -27.60 -25.98
CA SER A 228 2.17 -29.04 -26.05
C SER A 228 2.63 -29.48 -27.45
N GLY A 229 2.81 -28.54 -28.39
CA GLY A 229 3.21 -28.82 -29.76
C GLY A 229 2.09 -29.36 -30.65
N ILE A 230 0.82 -29.30 -30.21
CA ILE A 230 -0.31 -29.72 -31.04
C ILE A 230 -0.62 -28.63 -32.06
N VAL A 231 -0.78 -29.02 -33.32
CA VAL A 231 -1.18 -28.16 -34.42
C VAL A 231 -2.70 -28.11 -34.50
N TRP A 232 -3.27 -26.91 -34.46
CA TRP A 232 -4.69 -26.65 -34.59
C TRP A 232 -4.96 -25.85 -35.86
N MET A 233 -5.97 -26.24 -36.61
CA MET A 233 -6.37 -25.55 -37.83
C MET A 233 -7.90 -25.54 -37.98
N THR A 234 -8.42 -24.52 -38.63
CA THR A 234 -9.83 -24.47 -39.06
C THR A 234 -9.95 -24.88 -40.53
N SER A 235 -10.97 -25.69 -40.85
CA SER A 235 -11.33 -26.00 -42.24
C SER A 235 -12.82 -26.30 -42.34
N ASN A 236 -13.51 -25.65 -43.28
CA ASN A 236 -14.95 -25.78 -43.51
C ASN A 236 -15.82 -25.62 -42.24
N GLY A 237 -15.43 -24.72 -41.33
CA GLY A 237 -16.16 -24.46 -40.07
C GLY A 237 -15.93 -25.51 -38.97
N TYR A 238 -14.96 -26.41 -39.14
CA TYR A 238 -14.54 -27.42 -38.17
C TYR A 238 -13.09 -27.19 -37.72
N ILE A 239 -12.75 -27.71 -36.55
CA ILE A 239 -11.40 -27.71 -35.98
C ILE A 239 -10.72 -29.06 -36.27
N TYR A 240 -9.44 -29.01 -36.58
CA TYR A 240 -8.58 -30.19 -36.72
C TYR A 240 -7.38 -30.05 -35.79
N ARG A 241 -7.06 -31.12 -35.05
CA ARG A 241 -5.93 -31.24 -34.13
C ARG A 241 -4.95 -32.27 -34.67
N ASN A 242 -3.73 -31.87 -35.02
CA ASN A 242 -2.74 -32.70 -35.73
C ASN A 242 -3.34 -33.43 -36.93
N GLY A 243 -4.21 -32.75 -37.70
CA GLY A 243 -4.91 -33.32 -38.85
C GLY A 243 -6.14 -34.18 -38.51
N ILE A 244 -6.43 -34.46 -37.24
CA ILE A 244 -7.62 -35.20 -36.81
C ILE A 244 -8.77 -34.22 -36.56
N LYS A 245 -9.89 -34.39 -37.27
CA LYS A 245 -11.10 -33.59 -37.09
C LYS A 245 -11.65 -33.72 -35.67
N ASP A 246 -11.94 -32.61 -35.01
CA ASP A 246 -12.71 -32.58 -33.76
C ASP A 246 -14.20 -32.76 -34.08
N PRO A 247 -14.82 -33.91 -33.72
CA PRO A 247 -16.19 -34.23 -34.09
C PRO A 247 -17.23 -33.33 -33.40
N TYR A 248 -16.85 -32.58 -32.37
CA TYR A 248 -17.74 -31.69 -31.61
C TYR A 248 -17.60 -30.22 -31.98
N SER A 249 -16.69 -29.88 -32.88
CA SER A 249 -16.56 -28.53 -33.42
C SER A 249 -17.54 -28.32 -34.58
N TYR A 250 -18.25 -27.19 -34.62
CA TYR A 250 -19.07 -26.80 -35.77
C TYR A 250 -19.25 -25.27 -35.76
N ASN A 251 -19.48 -24.67 -36.94
CA ASN A 251 -19.64 -23.23 -37.12
C ASN A 251 -18.45 -22.40 -36.58
N VAL A 252 -17.22 -22.92 -36.66
CA VAL A 252 -16.02 -22.22 -36.16
C VAL A 252 -15.59 -21.14 -37.15
N ALA A 253 -15.61 -19.88 -36.70
CA ALA A 253 -15.20 -18.72 -37.47
C ALA A 253 -13.69 -18.44 -37.34
N LEU A 254 -13.12 -18.63 -36.14
CA LEU A 254 -11.67 -18.54 -35.93
C LEU A 254 -11.19 -19.41 -34.77
N LEU A 255 -9.92 -19.83 -34.84
CA LEU A 255 -9.14 -20.27 -33.68
C LEU A 255 -8.15 -19.18 -33.27
N LEU A 256 -7.85 -19.08 -31.97
CA LEU A 256 -6.96 -18.10 -31.38
C LEU A 256 -6.04 -18.77 -30.35
N TRP A 257 -4.74 -18.57 -30.49
CA TRP A 257 -3.77 -18.86 -29.42
C TRP A 257 -3.57 -17.61 -28.57
N TYR A 258 -3.97 -17.65 -27.29
CA TYR A 258 -3.85 -16.51 -26.39
C TYR A 258 -3.48 -16.93 -24.95
N ASN A 259 -2.48 -16.28 -24.36
CA ASN A 259 -1.97 -16.47 -23.00
C ASN A 259 -1.85 -17.94 -22.57
N GLY A 260 -1.25 -18.77 -23.42
CA GLY A 260 -0.99 -20.19 -23.10
C GLY A 260 -2.18 -21.13 -23.28
N SER A 261 -3.26 -20.69 -23.92
CA SER A 261 -4.46 -21.51 -24.18
C SER A 261 -4.99 -21.32 -25.59
N VAL A 262 -5.72 -22.33 -26.07
CA VAL A 262 -6.44 -22.30 -27.35
C VAL A 262 -7.88 -21.87 -27.12
N TYR A 263 -8.36 -20.94 -27.94
CA TYR A 263 -9.74 -20.45 -27.97
C TYR A 263 -10.34 -20.65 -29.36
N GLN A 264 -11.66 -20.83 -29.44
CA GLN A 264 -12.42 -20.74 -30.69
C GLN A 264 -13.47 -19.62 -30.59
N GLN A 265 -13.82 -19.04 -31.73
CA GLN A 265 -15.02 -18.22 -31.90
C GLN A 265 -15.95 -18.90 -32.90
N ASN A 266 -17.24 -18.99 -32.60
CA ASN A 266 -18.23 -19.46 -33.56
C ASN A 266 -18.69 -18.33 -34.51
N THR A 267 -19.44 -18.66 -35.57
CA THR A 267 -20.00 -17.65 -36.50
C THR A 267 -21.04 -16.72 -35.89
N GLY A 268 -21.56 -17.05 -34.69
CA GLY A 268 -22.45 -16.19 -33.91
C GLY A 268 -21.71 -15.16 -33.04
N GLY A 269 -20.38 -15.27 -32.94
CA GLY A 269 -19.53 -14.37 -32.17
C GLY A 269 -19.13 -14.88 -30.78
N ASP A 270 -19.66 -16.00 -30.32
CA ASP A 270 -19.38 -16.54 -28.97
C ASP A 270 -17.99 -17.20 -28.91
N PHE A 271 -17.31 -17.04 -27.78
CA PHE A 271 -16.00 -17.63 -27.52
C PHE A 271 -16.08 -18.89 -26.66
N TYR A 272 -15.15 -19.82 -26.90
CA TYR A 272 -14.97 -21.01 -26.08
C TYR A 272 -13.47 -21.26 -25.84
N LYS A 273 -13.11 -21.69 -24.64
CA LYS A 273 -11.75 -22.04 -24.24
C LYS A 273 -11.55 -23.56 -24.26
N TRP A 274 -10.41 -24.03 -24.73
CA TRP A 274 -10.00 -25.43 -24.67
C TRP A 274 -9.42 -25.78 -23.29
N LEU A 275 -9.92 -26.85 -22.66
CA LEU A 275 -9.46 -27.32 -21.33
C LEU A 275 -8.73 -28.67 -21.37
N GLY A 276 -8.30 -29.14 -22.55
CA GLY A 276 -7.60 -30.42 -22.71
C GLY A 276 -8.51 -31.59 -23.09
N THR A 277 -9.77 -31.61 -22.61
CA THR A 277 -10.75 -32.66 -22.90
C THR A 277 -11.98 -32.16 -23.67
N GLY A 278 -12.20 -30.85 -23.76
CA GLY A 278 -13.35 -30.25 -24.44
C GLY A 278 -13.33 -28.71 -24.44
N TRP A 279 -14.36 -28.14 -25.07
CA TRP A 279 -14.60 -26.70 -25.19
C TRP A 279 -15.61 -26.21 -24.15
N THR A 280 -15.29 -25.12 -23.44
CA THR A 280 -16.20 -24.48 -22.47
C THR A 280 -16.48 -23.03 -22.85
N PRO A 281 -17.72 -22.52 -22.67
CA PRO A 281 -18.06 -21.11 -22.96
C PRO A 281 -17.10 -20.10 -22.29
N SER A 282 -16.78 -19.03 -23.00
CA SER A 282 -15.84 -17.98 -22.58
C SER A 282 -16.19 -16.63 -23.22
N VAL A 283 -15.50 -15.56 -22.79
CA VAL A 283 -15.52 -14.25 -23.46
C VAL A 283 -14.34 -14.12 -24.41
N ASP A 284 -14.31 -13.12 -25.30
CA ASP A 284 -13.13 -12.85 -26.13
C ASP A 284 -11.92 -12.57 -25.20
N PRO A 285 -10.90 -13.43 -25.18
CA PRO A 285 -9.78 -13.29 -24.25
C PRO A 285 -8.92 -12.05 -24.54
N ARG A 286 -9.11 -11.39 -25.70
CA ARG A 286 -8.46 -10.12 -26.04
C ARG A 286 -9.16 -8.91 -25.41
N VAL A 287 -10.36 -9.10 -24.87
CA VAL A 287 -11.20 -8.04 -24.27
C VAL A 287 -11.14 -8.07 -22.73
N GLY A 288 -10.28 -8.93 -22.15
CA GLY A 288 -9.95 -8.93 -20.72
C GLY A 288 -8.44 -8.77 -20.53
N GLY A 289 -7.96 -7.54 -20.44
CA GLY A 289 -6.56 -7.24 -20.12
C GLY A 289 -6.17 -7.70 -18.71
N ASN A 290 -4.87 -7.73 -18.44
CA ASN A 290 -4.34 -7.91 -17.10
C ASN A 290 -4.99 -6.90 -16.13
N ILE A 291 -5.08 -7.28 -14.84
CA ILE A 291 -5.47 -6.37 -13.75
C ILE A 291 -4.78 -5.03 -13.97
N SER A 292 -5.54 -3.93 -13.91
CA SER A 292 -4.99 -2.59 -14.14
C SER A 292 -3.82 -2.30 -13.20
N ALA A 293 -2.87 -1.51 -13.66
CA ALA A 293 -1.78 -1.07 -12.79
C ALA A 293 -2.37 -0.24 -11.64
N ASN A 294 -1.84 -0.40 -10.43
CA ASN A 294 -2.28 0.37 -9.28
C ASN A 294 -2.21 1.88 -9.56
N GLY A 295 -3.30 2.62 -9.34
CA GLY A 295 -3.41 4.05 -9.66
C GLY A 295 -3.99 4.38 -11.04
N THR A 296 -4.37 3.39 -11.86
CA THR A 296 -4.95 3.65 -13.20
C THR A 296 -6.32 4.33 -13.08
N THR A 297 -6.56 5.38 -13.88
CA THR A 297 -7.82 6.12 -13.91
C THR A 297 -8.49 6.12 -15.28
N THR A 298 -9.84 6.16 -15.31
CA THR A 298 -10.63 6.43 -16.52
C THR A 298 -11.47 7.70 -16.32
N PRO A 299 -11.26 8.78 -17.10
CA PRO A 299 -10.17 9.02 -18.06
C PRO A 299 -8.77 9.18 -17.40
N PRO A 300 -7.66 9.10 -18.16
CA PRO A 300 -7.58 9.01 -19.62
C PRO A 300 -7.61 7.58 -20.17
N ALA A 301 -7.46 6.55 -19.34
CA ALA A 301 -7.58 5.18 -19.82
C ALA A 301 -9.00 4.93 -20.32
N THR A 302 -9.14 4.10 -21.35
CA THR A 302 -10.44 3.73 -21.91
C THR A 302 -11.23 2.80 -20.99
N SER A 303 -10.54 2.08 -20.11
CA SER A 303 -11.12 1.18 -19.10
C SER A 303 -10.15 0.93 -17.95
N ILE A 304 -10.67 0.45 -16.82
CA ILE A 304 -9.89 -0.24 -15.78
C ILE A 304 -10.39 -1.69 -15.67
N ILE A 305 -9.53 -2.57 -15.18
CA ILE A 305 -9.78 -3.99 -15.03
C ILE A 305 -9.44 -4.39 -13.60
N ASP A 306 -10.41 -4.97 -12.91
CA ASP A 306 -10.22 -5.39 -11.51
C ASP A 306 -9.62 -6.80 -11.38
N ALA A 307 -9.38 -7.23 -10.14
CA ALA A 307 -8.82 -8.54 -9.82
C ALA A 307 -9.70 -9.73 -10.25
N SER A 308 -10.99 -9.51 -10.49
CA SER A 308 -11.91 -10.53 -11.01
C SER A 308 -11.99 -10.52 -12.55
N GLY A 309 -11.18 -9.70 -13.22
CA GLY A 309 -11.17 -9.56 -14.67
C GLY A 309 -12.35 -8.77 -15.23
N ILE A 310 -13.08 -8.03 -14.39
CA ILE A 310 -14.21 -7.20 -14.82
C ILE A 310 -13.66 -5.91 -15.40
N VAL A 311 -14.16 -5.55 -16.57
CA VAL A 311 -13.86 -4.29 -17.26
C VAL A 311 -14.83 -3.22 -16.81
N TRP A 312 -14.31 -2.12 -16.29
CA TRP A 312 -15.08 -0.95 -15.88
C TRP A 312 -14.76 0.23 -16.78
N THR A 313 -15.80 0.89 -17.27
CA THR A 313 -15.68 2.10 -18.09
C THR A 313 -16.59 3.20 -17.58
N THR A 314 -16.23 4.46 -17.86
CA THR A 314 -17.09 5.62 -17.66
C THR A 314 -17.62 6.12 -19.00
N SER A 315 -18.91 6.47 -19.06
CA SER A 315 -19.51 7.14 -20.22
C SER A 315 -20.71 7.98 -19.79
N ASN A 316 -20.74 9.24 -20.23
CA ASN A 316 -21.82 10.20 -19.94
C ASN A 316 -22.17 10.33 -18.44
N GLY A 317 -21.17 10.27 -17.56
CA GLY A 317 -21.39 10.37 -16.11
C GLY A 317 -21.89 9.09 -15.45
N TYR A 318 -21.89 7.96 -16.15
CA TYR A 318 -22.28 6.63 -15.66
C TYR A 318 -21.13 5.65 -15.74
N ILE A 319 -21.19 4.61 -14.90
CA ILE A 319 -20.27 3.48 -14.87
C ILE A 319 -20.89 2.32 -15.64
N TYR A 320 -20.07 1.59 -16.40
CA TYR A 320 -20.45 0.36 -17.09
C TYR A 320 -19.51 -0.76 -16.65
N ARG A 321 -20.10 -1.87 -16.20
CA ARG A 321 -19.42 -3.09 -15.76
C ARG A 321 -19.60 -4.17 -16.83
N ASN A 322 -18.52 -4.57 -17.50
CA ASN A 322 -18.53 -5.45 -18.68
C ASN A 322 -19.58 -4.98 -19.72
N GLY A 323 -19.61 -3.68 -19.98
CA GLY A 323 -20.57 -3.06 -20.92
C GLY A 323 -22.01 -2.91 -20.39
N THR A 324 -22.34 -3.45 -19.21
CA THR A 324 -23.65 -3.26 -18.58
C THR A 324 -23.63 -2.01 -17.71
N LYS A 325 -24.54 -1.07 -17.96
CA LYS A 325 -24.67 0.15 -17.16
C LYS A 325 -24.99 -0.19 -15.70
N ASP A 326 -24.24 0.39 -14.77
CA ASP A 326 -24.56 0.34 -13.34
C ASP A 326 -25.74 1.30 -13.05
N PRO A 327 -26.91 0.78 -12.61
CA PRO A 327 -28.09 1.60 -12.36
C PRO A 327 -27.95 2.60 -11.20
N TYR A 328 -26.95 2.43 -10.33
CA TYR A 328 -26.73 3.29 -9.16
C TYR A 328 -25.60 4.30 -9.34
N SER A 329 -24.93 4.29 -10.48
CA SER A 329 -23.90 5.28 -10.81
C SER A 329 -24.52 6.55 -11.39
N TYR A 330 -24.10 7.72 -10.94
CA TYR A 330 -24.51 9.01 -11.51
C TYR A 330 -23.46 10.08 -11.22
N ASN A 331 -23.33 11.04 -12.12
CA ASN A 331 -22.39 12.15 -12.05
C ASN A 331 -20.92 11.73 -11.90
N VAL A 332 -20.53 10.57 -12.45
CA VAL A 332 -19.17 10.02 -12.33
C VAL A 332 -18.20 10.76 -13.23
N THR A 333 -17.11 11.29 -12.66
CA THR A 333 -16.05 12.00 -13.38
C THR A 333 -14.82 11.13 -13.60
N MET A 334 -14.54 10.19 -12.70
CA MET A 334 -13.37 9.32 -12.75
C MET A 334 -13.68 7.94 -12.15
N LEU A 335 -13.19 6.88 -12.78
CA LEU A 335 -12.93 5.60 -12.10
C LEU A 335 -11.45 5.47 -11.77
N LEU A 336 -11.12 4.81 -10.67
CA LEU A 336 -9.76 4.57 -10.20
C LEU A 336 -9.63 3.11 -9.76
N TRP A 337 -8.64 2.41 -10.31
CA TRP A 337 -8.18 1.14 -9.75
C TRP A 337 -7.05 1.40 -8.74
N TYR A 338 -7.27 1.08 -7.47
CA TYR A 338 -6.29 1.33 -6.41
C TYR A 338 -6.30 0.24 -5.33
N ASN A 339 -5.12 -0.23 -4.94
CA ASN A 339 -4.85 -1.21 -3.91
C ASN A 339 -5.81 -2.41 -3.89
N GLY A 340 -6.14 -2.96 -5.07
CA GLY A 340 -7.01 -4.13 -5.20
C GLY A 340 -8.52 -3.83 -5.24
N SER A 341 -8.93 -2.57 -5.24
CA SER A 341 -10.33 -2.14 -5.29
C SER A 341 -10.61 -1.15 -6.41
N VAL A 342 -11.87 -1.09 -6.83
CA VAL A 342 -12.38 -0.08 -7.76
C VAL A 342 -13.00 1.06 -6.97
N TYR A 343 -12.66 2.28 -7.36
CA TYR A 343 -13.20 3.52 -6.80
C TYR A 343 -13.79 4.38 -7.90
N GLN A 344 -14.73 5.24 -7.53
CA GLN A 344 -15.28 6.26 -8.42
C GLN A 344 -15.30 7.63 -7.73
N GLU A 345 -15.06 8.69 -8.49
CA GLU A 345 -15.21 10.08 -8.08
C GLU A 345 -16.39 10.69 -8.85
N ASN A 346 -17.20 11.49 -8.17
CA ASN A 346 -18.30 12.21 -8.79
C ASN A 346 -17.99 13.71 -9.06
N THR A 347 -18.91 14.44 -9.68
CA THR A 347 -18.75 15.87 -9.98
C THR A 347 -18.62 16.78 -8.75
N SER A 348 -19.02 16.30 -7.56
CA SER A 348 -18.77 17.01 -6.29
C SER A 348 -17.38 16.71 -5.71
N GLY A 349 -16.62 15.80 -6.32
CA GLY A 349 -15.32 15.32 -5.85
C GLY A 349 -15.41 14.37 -4.66
N ASN A 350 -16.56 13.72 -4.48
CA ASN A 350 -16.74 12.67 -3.47
C ASN A 350 -16.33 11.32 -4.04
N PHE A 351 -15.67 10.50 -3.23
CA PHE A 351 -15.20 9.17 -3.62
C PHE A 351 -16.11 8.07 -3.07
N TYR A 352 -16.22 6.98 -3.82
CA TYR A 352 -16.91 5.77 -3.40
C TYR A 352 -16.12 4.53 -3.81
N GLN A 353 -16.05 3.54 -2.93
CA GLN A 353 -15.43 2.24 -3.17
C GLN A 353 -16.48 1.20 -3.56
N TRP A 354 -16.14 0.35 -4.51
CA TRP A 354 -16.95 -0.82 -4.85
C TRP A 354 -16.67 -1.99 -3.89
N LEU A 355 -17.70 -2.48 -3.19
CA LEU A 355 -17.60 -3.60 -2.25
C LEU A 355 -18.21 -4.91 -2.78
N GLY A 356 -18.38 -5.04 -4.10
CA GLY A 356 -18.91 -6.26 -4.74
C GLY A 356 -20.41 -6.22 -5.03
N SER A 357 -21.20 -5.57 -4.17
CA SER A 357 -22.67 -5.43 -4.31
C SER A 357 -23.15 -3.97 -4.43
N GLY A 358 -22.28 -3.00 -4.19
CA GLY A 358 -22.62 -1.57 -4.24
C GLY A 358 -21.45 -0.65 -3.98
N TRP A 359 -21.72 0.66 -4.10
CA TRP A 359 -20.77 1.75 -3.84
C TRP A 359 -20.93 2.28 -2.41
N THR A 360 -19.84 2.32 -1.66
CA THR A 360 -19.79 2.88 -0.29
C THR A 360 -18.95 4.15 -0.29
N SER A 361 -19.46 5.22 0.31
CA SER A 361 -18.73 6.51 0.40
C SER A 361 -17.39 6.32 1.10
N CYS A 362 -16.34 6.90 0.56
CA CYS A 362 -15.00 6.88 1.12
C CYS A 362 -14.24 8.18 0.78
N ILE A 363 -13.05 8.34 1.34
CA ILE A 363 -12.10 9.36 0.87
C ILE A 363 -11.42 8.92 -0.42
N ASP A 364 -10.75 9.86 -1.09
CA ASP A 364 -9.81 9.51 -2.16
C ASP A 364 -8.76 8.54 -1.59
N PRO A 365 -8.72 7.28 -2.07
CA PRO A 365 -7.87 6.24 -1.49
C PRO A 365 -6.37 6.54 -1.67
N ARG A 366 -6.02 7.51 -2.53
CA ARG A 366 -4.64 7.97 -2.74
C ARG A 366 -4.13 8.86 -1.60
N LEU A 367 -5.03 9.43 -0.78
CA LEU A 367 -4.66 10.33 0.31
C LEU A 367 -4.16 9.59 1.57
N GLY A 368 -4.29 8.26 1.61
CA GLY A 368 -4.00 7.45 2.79
C GLY A 368 -5.20 7.31 3.72
N GLY A 369 -4.96 6.79 4.93
CA GLY A 369 -5.97 6.69 5.99
C GLY A 369 -5.93 7.88 6.96
N THR A 370 -6.44 7.68 8.17
CA THR A 370 -6.31 8.65 9.27
C THR A 370 -4.87 9.12 9.43
N SER A 371 -4.68 10.42 9.60
CA SER A 371 -3.36 11.01 9.82
C SER A 371 -2.71 10.46 11.08
N ALA A 372 -1.38 10.32 11.04
CA ALA A 372 -0.61 9.93 12.21
C ALA A 372 -0.84 10.93 13.36
N ASP A 373 -0.87 10.43 14.59
CA ASP A 373 -1.04 11.28 15.76
C ASP A 373 0.09 12.33 15.85
N GLY A 374 -0.26 13.58 16.14
CA GLY A 374 0.67 14.70 16.11
C GLY A 374 0.86 15.38 14.76
N THR A 375 0.13 14.96 13.71
CA THR A 375 0.17 15.63 12.39
C THR A 375 -0.27 17.08 12.51
N THR A 376 0.50 17.99 11.92
CA THR A 376 0.20 19.43 11.90
C THR A 376 0.10 19.99 10.50
N ILE A 377 -0.72 21.02 10.31
CA ILE A 377 -0.65 21.95 9.18
C ILE A 377 -0.01 23.23 9.74
N PRO A 378 1.07 23.76 9.12
CA PRO A 378 1.46 23.61 7.71
C PRO A 378 2.49 22.51 7.39
N SER A 379 2.91 21.66 8.33
CA SER A 379 3.89 20.60 8.03
C SER A 379 3.36 19.54 7.07
N ALA A 380 2.07 19.25 7.12
CA ALA A 380 1.32 18.48 6.15
C ALA A 380 0.40 19.38 5.30
N ALA A 381 0.06 18.92 4.10
CA ALA A 381 -0.89 19.62 3.23
C ALA A 381 -2.34 19.50 3.72
N TYR A 382 -2.66 18.44 4.45
CA TYR A 382 -3.97 18.14 5.00
C TYR A 382 -3.85 17.24 6.23
N ILE A 383 -4.92 17.16 7.02
CA ILE A 383 -5.14 16.20 8.09
C ILE A 383 -6.36 15.36 7.72
N ILE A 384 -6.32 14.05 7.97
CA ILE A 384 -7.46 13.14 7.84
C ILE A 384 -7.81 12.65 9.24
N ASP A 385 -9.02 12.96 9.71
CA ASP A 385 -9.50 12.44 11.00
C ASP A 385 -10.00 10.99 10.89
N LYS A 386 -10.35 10.38 12.02
CA LYS A 386 -10.88 9.01 12.07
C LYS A 386 -12.27 8.84 11.44
N SER A 387 -13.02 9.92 11.26
CA SER A 387 -14.25 9.92 10.45
C SER A 387 -13.97 10.17 8.97
N SER A 388 -12.71 10.09 8.55
CA SER A 388 -12.25 10.33 7.18
C SER A 388 -12.57 11.75 6.66
N ASN A 389 -12.75 12.73 7.54
CA ASN A 389 -12.84 14.12 7.09
C ASN A 389 -11.44 14.66 6.79
N ILE A 390 -11.35 15.40 5.70
CA ILE A 390 -10.13 16.07 5.26
C ILE A 390 -10.16 17.51 5.77
N TRP A 391 -9.17 17.86 6.58
CA TRP A 391 -8.98 19.18 7.13
C TRP A 391 -7.82 19.89 6.43
N THR A 392 -8.05 21.12 6.01
CA THR A 392 -7.03 21.98 5.42
C THR A 392 -7.06 23.38 6.03
N LEU A 393 -5.97 24.12 5.84
CA LEU A 393 -5.83 25.51 6.29
C LEU A 393 -5.53 26.39 5.08
N SER A 394 -6.31 27.45 4.87
CA SER A 394 -6.08 28.43 3.81
C SER A 394 -6.41 29.83 4.28
N ASN A 395 -5.49 30.78 4.09
CA ASN A 395 -5.63 32.18 4.50
C ASN A 395 -6.06 32.35 5.97
N GLY A 396 -5.56 31.50 6.88
CA GLY A 396 -5.91 31.54 8.29
C GLY A 396 -7.31 31.01 8.65
N TYR A 397 -7.98 30.31 7.71
CA TYR A 397 -9.27 29.67 7.90
C TYR A 397 -9.18 28.15 7.74
N ILE A 398 -9.89 27.43 8.59
CA ILE A 398 -9.99 25.97 8.56
C ILE A 398 -11.06 25.56 7.57
N TYR A 399 -10.81 24.51 6.81
CA TYR A 399 -11.77 23.89 5.91
C TYR A 399 -11.90 22.41 6.25
N LYS A 400 -13.13 21.94 6.46
CA LYS A 400 -13.47 20.53 6.63
C LYS A 400 -14.18 20.05 5.36
N ASN A 401 -13.62 19.07 4.65
CA ASN A 401 -14.15 18.57 3.38
C ASN A 401 -14.48 19.70 2.40
N LYS A 402 -13.56 20.65 2.23
CA LYS A 402 -13.70 21.86 1.39
C LYS A 402 -14.74 22.88 1.88
N VAL A 403 -15.47 22.61 2.97
CA VAL A 403 -16.39 23.55 3.60
C VAL A 403 -15.62 24.39 4.62
N LYS A 404 -15.63 25.71 4.43
CA LYS A 404 -15.01 26.65 5.37
C LYS A 404 -15.70 26.58 6.72
N ASP A 405 -14.93 26.42 7.79
CA ASP A 405 -15.42 26.56 9.16
C ASP A 405 -15.73 28.05 9.43
N PRO A 406 -17.00 28.42 9.68
CA PRO A 406 -17.40 29.81 9.86
C PRO A 406 -16.85 30.43 11.15
N SER A 407 -16.43 29.61 12.11
CA SER A 407 -15.94 30.06 13.42
C SER A 407 -14.41 30.18 13.49
N SER A 408 -13.71 29.68 12.47
CA SER A 408 -12.26 29.79 12.37
C SER A 408 -11.84 31.17 11.88
N SER A 409 -10.76 31.73 12.45
CA SER A 409 -10.08 32.92 11.92
C SER A 409 -8.69 33.03 12.55
N ASN A 410 -7.74 33.63 11.81
CA ASN A 410 -6.35 33.83 12.26
C ASN A 410 -5.64 32.55 12.72
N VAL A 411 -5.99 31.41 12.12
CA VAL A 411 -5.42 30.11 12.48
C VAL A 411 -4.03 29.97 11.88
N SER A 412 -3.04 29.70 12.73
CA SER A 412 -1.64 29.55 12.32
C SER A 412 -1.18 28.09 12.29
N LEU A 413 -1.85 27.24 13.07
CA LEU A 413 -1.57 25.81 13.17
C LEU A 413 -2.86 25.03 13.35
N LEU A 414 -3.01 23.94 12.59
CA LEU A 414 -4.00 22.90 12.83
C LEU A 414 -3.28 21.63 13.26
N LEU A 415 -3.82 20.89 14.21
CA LEU A 415 -3.20 19.71 14.83
C LEU A 415 -4.22 18.59 14.97
N TRP A 416 -3.83 17.40 14.55
CA TRP A 416 -4.49 16.14 14.88
C TRP A 416 -3.75 15.48 16.02
N TYR A 417 -4.40 15.28 17.17
CA TYR A 417 -3.76 14.69 18.35
C TYR A 417 -4.78 14.00 19.26
N GLY A 418 -4.47 12.82 19.79
CA GLY A 418 -5.34 12.09 20.71
C GLY A 418 -6.76 11.85 20.17
N GLY A 419 -6.94 11.71 18.86
CA GLY A 419 -8.26 11.54 18.23
C GLY A 419 -9.09 12.82 18.06
N MET A 420 -8.54 14.00 18.37
CA MET A 420 -9.23 15.29 18.30
C MET A 420 -8.51 16.27 17.37
N ILE A 421 -9.27 17.23 16.84
CA ILE A 421 -8.74 18.35 16.06
C ILE A 421 -8.53 19.55 16.98
N TYR A 422 -7.32 20.09 16.97
CA TYR A 422 -6.93 21.30 17.67
C TYR A 422 -6.48 22.37 16.68
N GLN A 423 -6.65 23.63 17.06
CA GLN A 423 -6.09 24.77 16.35
C GLN A 423 -5.26 25.64 17.30
N SER A 424 -4.34 26.43 16.75
CA SER A 424 -3.71 27.54 17.44
C SER A 424 -3.74 28.79 16.57
N GLY A 425 -4.26 29.88 17.13
CA GLY A 425 -4.29 31.18 16.47
C GLY A 425 -2.91 31.86 16.44
N THR A 426 -2.75 32.95 15.71
CA THR A 426 -1.50 33.74 15.67
C THR A 426 -1.05 34.27 17.03
N GLY A 427 -1.97 34.39 18.00
CA GLY A 427 -1.67 34.73 19.40
C GLY A 427 -1.24 33.56 20.28
N GLY A 428 -1.13 32.33 19.74
CA GLY A 428 -0.66 31.14 20.45
C GLY A 428 -1.71 30.40 21.29
N GLN A 429 -2.91 30.96 21.49
CA GLN A 429 -4.00 30.27 22.19
C GLN A 429 -4.46 29.04 21.40
N PHE A 430 -4.40 27.88 22.05
CA PHE A 430 -4.95 26.63 21.51
C PHE A 430 -6.46 26.53 21.76
N SER A 431 -7.17 25.88 20.86
CA SER A 431 -8.58 25.49 21.02
C SER A 431 -8.80 24.10 20.44
N VAL A 432 -9.67 23.30 21.07
CA VAL A 432 -10.07 21.97 20.59
C VAL A 432 -11.46 22.05 19.96
N LEU A 433 -11.66 21.35 18.85
CA LEU A 433 -12.98 21.19 18.25
C LEU A 433 -13.73 20.07 18.98
N THR A 434 -14.73 20.45 19.76
CA THR A 434 -15.59 19.52 20.48
C THR A 434 -16.54 18.79 19.55
N TRP A 435 -17.10 17.67 20.00
CA TRP A 435 -18.12 16.93 19.24
C TRP A 435 -19.45 17.69 19.10
N ASN A 436 -19.65 18.73 19.90
CA ASN A 436 -20.74 19.71 19.71
C ASN A 436 -20.45 20.71 18.57
N GLY A 437 -19.34 20.58 17.85
CA GLY A 437 -18.97 21.45 16.72
C GLY A 437 -18.43 22.82 17.12
N ASN A 438 -18.07 23.02 18.39
CA ASN A 438 -17.57 24.30 18.91
C ASN A 438 -16.08 24.22 19.26
N TRP A 439 -15.36 25.30 19.01
CA TRP A 439 -13.98 25.47 19.49
C TRP A 439 -13.97 25.95 20.93
N LEU A 440 -13.39 25.14 21.83
CA LEU A 440 -13.20 25.53 23.22
C LEU A 440 -11.73 25.79 23.52
N PRO A 441 -11.39 26.87 24.25
CA PRO A 441 -10.00 27.18 24.60
C PRO A 441 -9.33 26.04 25.37
N CYS A 442 -8.07 25.76 25.09
CA CYS A 442 -7.29 24.74 25.78
C CYS A 442 -5.80 25.09 25.76
N THR A 443 -5.00 24.31 26.48
CA THR A 443 -3.54 24.32 26.33
C THR A 443 -3.12 23.41 25.18
N ASP A 444 -1.87 23.51 24.72
CA ASP A 444 -1.33 22.60 23.71
C ASP A 444 -1.39 21.15 24.24
N PRO A 445 -2.19 20.25 23.62
CA PRO A 445 -2.42 18.91 24.16
C PRO A 445 -1.17 18.03 24.15
N ARG A 446 -0.14 18.40 23.37
CA ARG A 446 1.14 17.68 23.26
C ARG A 446 2.05 17.91 24.44
N ILE A 447 1.78 18.93 25.27
CA ILE A 447 2.56 19.17 26.49
C ILE A 447 2.38 17.96 27.41
N ALA A 448 3.45 17.18 27.57
CA ALA A 448 3.46 16.04 28.46
C ALA A 448 3.30 16.50 29.92
N ALA A 449 2.50 15.76 30.68
CA ALA A 449 2.34 15.96 32.10
C ALA A 449 2.52 14.61 32.79
N ALA A 450 3.63 14.47 33.51
CA ALA A 450 3.91 13.26 34.28
C ALA A 450 3.23 13.35 35.64
N ALA A 451 2.62 12.26 36.07
CA ALA A 451 2.10 12.10 37.42
C ALA A 451 3.24 12.04 38.44
N THR A 452 3.00 12.61 39.62
CA THR A 452 3.88 12.43 40.78
C THR A 452 3.80 10.97 41.24
N PRO A 453 4.94 10.26 41.38
CA PRO A 453 4.94 8.90 41.91
C PRO A 453 4.46 8.80 43.37
N GLY A 454 3.95 7.65 43.76
CA GLY A 454 3.59 7.26 45.12
C GLY A 454 2.08 7.14 45.40
N ALA A 455 1.22 7.34 44.41
CA ALA A 455 -0.24 7.33 44.58
C ALA A 455 -1.00 6.65 43.43
N PHE A 456 -0.29 6.05 42.47
CA PHE A 456 -0.86 5.59 41.21
C PHE A 456 -1.85 4.44 41.39
N TYR A 457 -1.51 3.44 42.22
CA TYR A 457 -2.36 2.26 42.42
C TYR A 457 -3.35 2.48 43.57
N GLY A 458 -4.64 2.44 43.26
CA GLY A 458 -5.70 2.53 44.24
C GLY A 458 -6.75 1.44 44.09
N ILE A 459 -7.64 1.37 45.07
CA ILE A 459 -8.78 0.45 45.07
C ILE A 459 -9.97 1.09 45.79
N ASN A 460 -11.18 0.73 45.36
CA ASN A 460 -12.42 1.19 45.96
C ASN A 460 -12.84 0.25 47.09
N GLY A 461 -13.63 0.77 48.01
CA GLY A 461 -14.44 -0.06 48.88
C GLY A 461 -15.46 0.76 49.65
N HIS A 462 -16.03 0.16 50.68
CA HIS A 462 -17.16 0.73 51.40
C HIS A 462 -16.88 0.99 52.88
N TYR A 463 -17.64 1.94 53.45
CA TYR A 463 -17.58 2.29 54.86
C TYR A 463 -18.18 1.21 55.77
N ASP A 464 -19.08 0.37 55.25
CA ASP A 464 -19.85 -0.65 55.97
C ASP A 464 -19.27 -2.06 55.84
N TYR A 465 -18.09 -2.19 55.24
CA TYR A 465 -17.34 -3.43 55.30
C TYR A 465 -17.13 -3.89 56.75
N THR A 466 -17.25 -5.20 56.97
CA THR A 466 -17.05 -5.82 58.29
C THR A 466 -15.57 -5.89 58.70
N PHE A 467 -14.67 -5.42 57.84
CA PHE A 467 -13.24 -5.40 58.07
C PHE A 467 -12.85 -4.29 59.04
N THR A 468 -11.92 -4.60 59.94
CA THR A 468 -11.26 -3.57 60.74
C THR A 468 -10.37 -2.69 59.83
N PRO A 469 -10.10 -1.42 60.21
CA PRO A 469 -9.18 -0.57 59.46
C PRO A 469 -7.79 -1.20 59.23
N ALA A 470 -7.29 -1.97 60.20
CA ALA A 470 -6.02 -2.68 60.08
C ALA A 470 -6.06 -3.79 59.00
N GLN A 471 -7.19 -4.49 58.87
CA GLN A 471 -7.38 -5.48 57.80
C GLN A 471 -7.43 -4.82 56.42
N VAL A 472 -8.11 -3.68 56.30
CA VAL A 472 -8.13 -2.89 55.05
C VAL A 472 -6.71 -2.45 54.67
N VAL A 473 -5.94 -1.89 55.61
CA VAL A 473 -4.52 -1.53 55.40
C VAL A 473 -3.70 -2.76 54.95
N GLY A 474 -3.91 -3.91 55.58
CA GLY A 474 -3.23 -5.16 55.22
C GLY A 474 -3.55 -5.61 53.80
N ALA A 475 -4.84 -5.55 53.40
CA ALA A 475 -5.28 -5.91 52.05
C ALA A 475 -4.67 -5.00 50.99
N LEU A 476 -4.65 -3.69 51.21
CA LEU A 476 -4.03 -2.73 50.28
C LEU A 476 -2.53 -2.99 50.11
N ARG A 477 -1.81 -3.20 51.21
CA ARG A 477 -0.38 -3.52 51.16
C ARG A 477 -0.11 -4.82 50.41
N ALA A 478 -0.95 -5.83 50.58
CA ALA A 478 -0.82 -7.09 49.86
C ALA A 478 -0.99 -6.93 48.35
N LEU A 479 -1.88 -6.02 47.91
CA LEU A 479 -2.09 -5.68 46.50
C LEU A 479 -1.08 -4.66 45.95
N GLY A 480 -0.32 -3.99 46.82
CA GLY A 480 0.56 -2.88 46.44
C GLY A 480 -0.18 -1.55 46.20
N CYS A 481 -1.43 -1.44 46.63
CA CYS A 481 -2.22 -0.21 46.52
C CYS A 481 -1.84 0.80 47.61
N THR A 482 -1.81 2.08 47.24
CA THR A 482 -1.48 3.21 48.12
C THR A 482 -2.68 4.09 48.43
N THR A 483 -3.75 4.01 47.63
CA THR A 483 -4.93 4.87 47.74
C THR A 483 -6.21 4.04 47.92
N TYR A 484 -7.08 4.45 48.85
CA TYR A 484 -8.39 3.83 49.07
C TYR A 484 -9.51 4.83 48.87
N ARG A 485 -10.37 4.59 47.88
CA ARG A 485 -11.56 5.40 47.63
C ARG A 485 -12.76 4.84 48.37
N VAL A 486 -13.46 5.69 49.12
CA VAL A 486 -14.62 5.26 49.93
C VAL A 486 -15.68 6.35 50.03
N GLY A 487 -16.94 5.95 49.87
CA GLY A 487 -18.11 6.82 49.99
C GLY A 487 -18.35 7.33 51.41
N VAL A 488 -18.80 8.58 51.52
CA VAL A 488 -19.23 9.20 52.77
C VAL A 488 -20.31 10.27 52.57
N PHE A 489 -21.31 10.17 53.42
CA PHE A 489 -22.37 11.12 53.67
C PHE A 489 -22.28 11.57 55.14
N ASN A 490 -22.72 12.79 55.45
CA ASN A 490 -22.60 13.36 56.80
C ASN A 490 -23.61 12.71 57.78
N THR A 491 -23.32 11.47 58.16
CA THR A 491 -24.01 10.72 59.21
C THR A 491 -22.99 10.22 60.23
N PRO A 492 -23.34 10.09 61.51
CA PRO A 492 -22.42 9.60 62.54
C PRO A 492 -21.79 8.24 62.17
N THR A 493 -22.57 7.31 61.61
CA THR A 493 -22.08 5.98 61.22
C THR A 493 -20.94 6.06 60.20
N GLN A 494 -21.16 6.78 59.09
CA GLN A 494 -20.18 6.85 58.00
C GLN A 494 -18.97 7.71 58.39
N ILE A 495 -19.19 8.84 59.06
CA ILE A 495 -18.10 9.71 59.54
C ILE A 495 -17.19 8.95 60.50
N ASN A 496 -17.75 8.21 61.47
CA ASN A 496 -16.95 7.45 62.43
C ASN A 496 -16.13 6.35 61.74
N ALA A 497 -16.72 5.66 60.75
CA ALA A 497 -16.00 4.66 59.96
C ALA A 497 -14.83 5.28 59.19
N LEU A 498 -15.05 6.40 58.51
CA LEU A 498 -13.97 7.08 57.76
C LEU A 498 -12.92 7.71 58.67
N VAL A 499 -13.28 8.22 59.85
CA VAL A 499 -12.30 8.69 60.84
C VAL A 499 -11.40 7.55 61.29
N ALA A 500 -11.96 6.36 61.55
CA ALA A 500 -11.19 5.18 61.92
C ALA A 500 -10.24 4.74 60.78
N LEU A 501 -10.73 4.74 59.53
CA LEU A 501 -9.90 4.50 58.34
C LEU A 501 -8.80 5.55 58.19
N ALA A 502 -9.14 6.84 58.23
CA ALA A 502 -8.19 7.94 58.05
C ALA A 502 -7.06 7.89 59.10
N SER A 503 -7.39 7.57 60.36
CA SER A 503 -6.41 7.39 61.43
C SER A 503 -5.45 6.23 61.14
N ALA A 504 -5.96 5.09 60.70
CA ALA A 504 -5.15 3.92 60.34
C ALA A 504 -4.27 4.20 59.11
N PHE A 505 -4.82 4.85 58.09
CA PHE A 505 -4.14 5.19 56.84
C PHE A 505 -3.01 6.20 57.04
N LYS A 506 -3.24 7.24 57.85
CA LYS A 506 -2.20 8.19 58.28
C LYS A 506 -1.02 7.48 58.91
N SER A 507 -1.28 6.52 59.80
CA SER A 507 -0.25 5.73 60.48
C SER A 507 0.46 4.76 59.53
N ALA A 508 -0.23 4.28 58.50
CA ALA A 508 0.27 3.33 57.53
C ALA A 508 1.02 3.95 56.33
N GLY A 509 0.96 5.28 56.18
CA GLY A 509 1.47 6.00 55.01
C GLY A 509 0.63 5.81 53.75
N LEU A 510 -0.67 5.53 53.91
CA LEU A 510 -1.63 5.33 52.82
C LEU A 510 -2.54 6.56 52.66
N THR A 511 -3.09 6.74 51.46
CA THR A 511 -4.01 7.84 51.14
C THR A 511 -5.45 7.38 51.23
N LEU A 512 -6.25 8.05 52.06
CA LEU A 512 -7.70 7.93 52.00
C LEU A 512 -8.25 8.99 51.03
N PHE A 513 -9.09 8.57 50.09
CA PHE A 513 -9.74 9.44 49.11
C PHE A 513 -11.27 9.37 49.30
N PRO A 514 -11.86 10.25 50.12
CA PRO A 514 -13.29 10.22 50.37
C PRO A 514 -14.09 10.72 49.16
N LEU A 515 -15.09 9.93 48.77
CA LEU A 515 -16.16 10.33 47.88
C LEU A 515 -17.28 10.94 48.71
N VAL A 516 -17.53 12.23 48.56
CA VAL A 516 -18.63 12.94 49.23
C VAL A 516 -19.92 12.71 48.45
N GLU A 517 -20.86 11.96 49.03
CA GLU A 517 -22.02 11.37 48.34
C GLU A 517 -23.29 12.23 48.37
N TYR A 518 -23.17 13.56 48.25
CA TYR A 518 -24.37 14.39 48.08
C TYR A 518 -24.91 14.31 46.66
N GLY A 519 -26.17 13.91 46.54
CA GLY A 519 -26.89 13.76 45.27
C GLY A 519 -27.77 14.95 44.90
N LEU A 520 -28.81 14.69 44.11
CA LEU A 520 -29.73 15.71 43.57
C LEU A 520 -31.03 15.84 44.35
N ARG A 521 -31.25 14.98 45.34
CA ARG A 521 -32.50 14.81 46.07
C ARG A 521 -32.35 15.11 47.55
N ASP A 522 -33.41 15.62 48.17
CA ASP A 522 -33.51 15.84 49.60
C ASP A 522 -33.78 14.53 50.38
N THR A 523 -33.94 14.63 51.71
CA THR A 523 -34.19 13.47 52.59
C THR A 523 -35.54 12.78 52.34
N ASN A 524 -36.46 13.43 51.62
CA ASN A 524 -37.75 12.86 51.20
C ASN A 524 -37.68 12.29 49.78
N ASN A 525 -36.49 12.22 49.20
CA ASN A 525 -36.23 11.75 47.83
C ASN A 525 -36.83 12.65 46.74
N ASN A 526 -37.12 13.92 47.03
CA ASN A 526 -37.52 14.90 46.02
C ASN A 526 -36.30 15.61 45.46
N LEU A 527 -36.30 15.94 44.16
CA LEU A 527 -35.27 16.81 43.60
C LEU A 527 -35.24 18.14 44.37
N TYR A 528 -34.04 18.65 44.64
CA TYR A 528 -33.91 19.97 45.26
C TYR A 528 -34.65 21.02 44.44
N THR A 529 -35.31 21.94 45.14
CA THR A 529 -36.19 22.94 44.50
C THR A 529 -35.44 23.99 43.67
N SER A 530 -34.13 24.12 43.86
CA SER A 530 -33.30 25.09 43.15
C SER A 530 -31.81 24.74 43.25
N GLU A 531 -31.01 25.39 42.40
CA GLU A 531 -29.55 25.38 42.49
C GLU A 531 -29.03 25.81 43.87
N SER A 532 -29.65 26.83 44.48
CA SER A 532 -29.26 27.32 45.81
C SER A 532 -29.56 26.30 46.91
N ALA A 533 -30.72 25.64 46.84
CA ALA A 533 -31.08 24.60 47.82
C ALA A 533 -30.10 23.41 47.77
N ALA A 534 -29.77 22.94 46.56
CA ALA A 534 -28.79 21.88 46.35
C ALA A 534 -27.39 22.27 46.84
N TYR A 535 -26.98 23.51 46.55
CA TYR A 535 -25.71 24.07 46.99
C TYR A 535 -25.61 24.09 48.52
N GLN A 536 -26.59 24.64 49.24
CA GLN A 536 -26.52 24.81 50.69
C GLN A 536 -26.54 23.46 51.43
N ALA A 537 -27.35 22.51 50.97
CA ALA A 537 -27.40 21.17 51.54
C ALA A 537 -26.04 20.46 51.42
N SER A 538 -25.44 20.54 50.24
CA SER A 538 -24.15 19.91 49.94
C SER A 538 -22.99 20.59 50.66
N PHE A 539 -23.00 21.92 50.73
CA PHE A 539 -21.98 22.73 51.41
C PHE A 539 -21.83 22.35 52.88
N SER A 540 -22.95 22.34 53.61
CA SER A 540 -22.94 22.11 55.05
C SER A 540 -22.43 20.70 55.39
N GLY A 541 -22.85 19.71 54.61
CA GLY A 541 -22.41 18.33 54.75
C GLY A 541 -20.93 18.12 54.44
N ALA A 542 -20.48 18.65 53.31
CA ALA A 542 -19.09 18.52 52.88
C ALA A 542 -18.12 19.24 53.83
N ALA A 543 -18.51 20.40 54.39
CA ALA A 543 -17.75 21.08 55.44
C ALA A 543 -17.63 20.23 56.72
N ALA A 544 -18.70 19.56 57.13
CA ALA A 544 -18.67 18.67 58.30
C ALA A 544 -17.75 17.45 58.08
N ILE A 545 -17.81 16.84 56.89
CA ILE A 545 -16.92 15.74 56.49
C ILE A 545 -15.46 16.20 56.52
N ALA A 546 -15.14 17.33 55.88
CA ALA A 546 -13.79 17.88 55.86
C ALA A 546 -13.28 18.21 57.28
N THR A 547 -14.13 18.75 58.15
CA THR A 547 -13.80 19.03 59.56
C THR A 547 -13.40 17.76 60.31
N ALA A 548 -14.15 16.66 60.10
CA ALA A 548 -13.87 15.39 60.77
C ALA A 548 -12.58 14.73 60.28
N LEU A 549 -12.25 14.87 58.99
CA LEU A 549 -11.13 14.17 58.35
C LEU A 549 -9.81 14.96 58.30
N ALA A 550 -9.87 16.30 58.35
CA ALA A 550 -8.69 17.16 58.33
C ALA A 550 -7.61 16.80 59.39
N PRO A 551 -7.95 16.47 60.66
CA PRO A 551 -6.93 16.09 61.66
C PRO A 551 -6.11 14.85 61.27
N TYR A 552 -6.66 14.02 60.39
CA TYR A 552 -6.05 12.77 59.93
C TYR A 552 -5.26 12.92 58.63
N GLY A 553 -5.09 14.14 58.12
CA GLY A 553 -4.24 14.41 56.96
C GLY A 553 -4.91 14.11 55.61
N VAL A 554 -6.23 13.95 55.57
CA VAL A 554 -6.98 13.86 54.31
C VAL A 554 -6.97 15.22 53.61
N THR A 555 -6.48 15.25 52.37
CA THR A 555 -6.34 16.51 51.59
C THR A 555 -6.94 16.44 50.20
N MET A 556 -7.55 15.32 49.83
CA MET A 556 -8.15 15.10 48.52
C MET A 556 -9.54 14.50 48.69
N TYR A 557 -10.50 14.98 47.90
CA TYR A 557 -11.89 14.57 47.97
C TYR A 557 -12.46 14.46 46.56
N GLU A 558 -13.37 13.53 46.34
CA GLU A 558 -14.24 13.52 45.15
C GLU A 558 -15.63 14.01 45.56
N CYS A 559 -16.23 14.87 44.75
CA CYS A 559 -17.50 15.52 45.06
C CYS A 559 -18.60 14.99 44.13
N GLY A 560 -19.41 14.07 44.64
CA GLY A 560 -20.52 13.46 43.92
C GLY A 560 -20.10 12.22 43.14
N ASN A 561 -20.99 11.21 43.11
CA ASN A 561 -20.79 9.96 42.39
C ASN A 561 -21.66 9.97 41.12
N GLU A 562 -21.03 10.02 39.94
CA GLU A 562 -21.67 9.94 38.62
C GLU A 562 -22.94 10.80 38.45
N LEU A 563 -22.98 12.00 39.05
CA LEU A 563 -24.21 12.81 39.10
C LEU A 563 -24.74 13.18 37.71
N THR A 564 -23.88 13.19 36.70
CA THR A 564 -24.24 13.39 35.28
C THR A 564 -25.10 12.26 34.72
N ARG A 565 -25.06 11.07 35.31
CA ARG A 565 -25.84 9.88 34.92
C ARG A 565 -27.09 9.64 35.75
N ASP A 566 -27.35 10.48 36.75
CA ASP A 566 -28.63 10.43 37.45
C ASP A 566 -29.77 10.62 36.43
N GLY A 567 -30.82 9.80 36.51
CA GLY A 567 -31.96 9.86 35.58
C GLY A 567 -32.73 11.18 35.58
N ALA A 568 -32.47 12.09 36.53
CA ALA A 568 -32.96 13.46 36.48
C ALA A 568 -32.14 14.37 35.55
N ILE A 569 -30.92 13.98 35.20
CA ILE A 569 -29.95 14.75 34.42
C ILE A 569 -29.73 14.15 33.04
N ILE A 570 -29.40 12.86 32.92
CA ILE A 570 -29.26 12.20 31.61
C ILE A 570 -30.65 11.86 31.06
N LEU A 571 -30.99 12.34 29.87
CA LEU A 571 -32.32 12.13 29.28
C LEU A 571 -32.51 10.71 28.73
N ASN A 572 -31.41 10.10 28.30
CA ASN A 572 -31.36 8.71 27.83
C ASN A 572 -30.04 8.09 28.27
N SER A 573 -30.10 7.11 29.16
CA SER A 573 -28.90 6.45 29.71
C SER A 573 -28.07 5.69 28.68
N ALA A 574 -28.58 5.46 27.46
CA ALA A 574 -27.82 4.87 26.37
C ALA A 574 -26.94 5.89 25.62
N THR A 575 -27.12 7.20 25.81
CA THR A 575 -26.25 8.20 25.17
C THR A 575 -24.93 8.30 25.92
N ALA A 576 -23.86 8.61 25.18
CA ALA A 576 -22.53 8.71 25.77
C ALA A 576 -22.22 10.04 26.47
N GLY A 577 -23.13 11.02 26.43
CA GLY A 577 -22.97 12.30 27.13
C GLY A 577 -22.08 13.32 26.40
N THR A 578 -21.93 13.15 25.09
CA THR A 578 -21.05 13.99 24.26
C THR A 578 -21.78 15.18 23.64
N GLY A 579 -23.11 15.13 23.62
CA GLY A 579 -23.98 16.18 23.14
C GLY A 579 -24.57 16.98 24.30
N ARG A 580 -24.65 18.30 24.18
CA ARG A 580 -25.39 19.10 25.20
C ARG A 580 -26.86 18.66 25.32
N GLY A 581 -27.45 18.23 24.20
CA GLY A 581 -28.82 17.73 24.14
C GLY A 581 -29.06 16.40 24.86
N ASP A 582 -28.00 15.72 25.33
CA ASP A 582 -28.13 14.50 26.12
C ASP A 582 -28.66 14.81 27.54
N PHE A 583 -28.55 16.06 28.00
CA PHE A 583 -28.78 16.46 29.38
C PHE A 583 -30.03 17.34 29.56
N ASN A 584 -30.69 17.16 30.71
CA ASN A 584 -31.89 17.88 31.08
C ASN A 584 -31.56 19.32 31.49
N ASN A 585 -32.00 20.28 30.67
CA ASN A 585 -31.75 21.71 30.91
C ASN A 585 -32.39 22.27 32.20
N ALA A 586 -33.56 21.75 32.59
CA ALA A 586 -34.32 22.25 33.74
C ALA A 586 -33.70 21.81 35.06
N ASN A 587 -33.21 20.56 35.12
CA ASN A 587 -32.62 19.97 36.32
C ASN A 587 -31.11 20.24 36.44
N TRP A 588 -30.44 20.63 35.35
CA TRP A 588 -29.01 20.97 35.33
C TRP A 588 -28.54 21.90 36.47
N PRO A 589 -29.27 22.98 36.83
CA PRO A 589 -28.85 23.87 37.92
C PRO A 589 -28.77 23.16 39.28
N ILE A 590 -29.57 22.12 39.52
CA ILE A 590 -29.54 21.35 40.78
C ILE A 590 -28.20 20.60 40.90
N MET A 591 -27.81 19.87 39.87
CA MET A 591 -26.52 19.16 39.83
C MET A 591 -25.35 20.12 39.98
N ARG A 592 -25.36 21.23 39.22
CA ARG A 592 -24.33 22.26 39.32
C ARG A 592 -24.25 22.86 40.73
N GLY A 593 -25.39 23.07 41.38
CA GLY A 593 -25.49 23.53 42.77
C GLY A 593 -24.85 22.55 43.74
N ALA A 594 -25.22 21.27 43.67
CA ALA A 594 -24.68 20.22 44.55
C ALA A 594 -23.15 20.08 44.42
N MET A 595 -22.64 20.01 43.19
CA MET A 595 -21.20 19.91 42.90
C MET A 595 -20.42 21.10 43.46
N ARG A 596 -20.88 22.33 43.23
CA ARG A 596 -20.24 23.53 43.79
C ARG A 596 -20.33 23.55 45.31
N GLY A 597 -21.49 23.21 45.87
CA GLY A 597 -21.72 23.14 47.30
C GLY A 597 -20.70 22.23 47.98
N MET A 598 -20.49 21.01 47.47
CA MET A 598 -19.50 20.09 48.02
C MET A 598 -18.08 20.66 47.97
N ILE A 599 -17.64 21.18 46.82
CA ILE A 599 -16.30 21.76 46.65
C ILE A 599 -16.09 22.93 47.64
N ASP A 600 -17.03 23.88 47.65
CA ASP A 600 -16.92 25.09 48.48
C ASP A 600 -17.02 24.75 49.97
N GLY A 601 -17.85 23.75 50.33
CA GLY A 601 -17.97 23.24 51.70
C GLY A 601 -16.65 22.68 52.22
N ILE A 602 -16.00 21.80 51.45
CA ILE A 602 -14.67 21.26 51.81
C ILE A 602 -13.66 22.41 51.92
N LYS A 603 -13.60 23.29 50.93
CA LYS A 603 -12.61 24.39 50.87
C LYS A 603 -12.83 25.45 51.94
N SER A 604 -14.04 25.57 52.49
CA SER A 604 -14.31 26.43 53.65
C SER A 604 -13.56 25.99 54.91
N VAL A 605 -13.22 24.70 55.02
CA VAL A 605 -12.49 24.11 56.16
C VAL A 605 -11.03 23.86 55.80
N GLN A 606 -10.78 23.36 54.59
CA GLN A 606 -9.46 23.06 54.07
C GLN A 606 -9.23 23.81 52.75
N PRO A 607 -8.80 25.08 52.78
CA PRO A 607 -8.67 25.92 51.57
C PRO A 607 -7.76 25.34 50.48
N ASN A 608 -6.79 24.50 50.86
CA ASN A 608 -5.84 23.87 49.96
C ASN A 608 -6.22 22.42 49.56
N ALA A 609 -7.36 21.91 50.03
CA ALA A 609 -7.82 20.58 49.64
C ALA A 609 -8.08 20.53 48.12
N LYS A 610 -7.78 19.38 47.53
CA LYS A 610 -8.04 19.10 46.12
C LYS A 610 -9.38 18.42 45.99
N CYS A 611 -10.30 19.04 45.26
CA CYS A 611 -11.64 18.49 45.05
C CYS A 611 -11.81 18.09 43.59
N GLY A 612 -12.21 16.84 43.34
CA GLY A 612 -12.59 16.34 42.02
C GLY A 612 -14.11 16.30 41.81
N ILE A 613 -14.53 16.24 40.56
CA ILE A 613 -15.91 15.96 40.16
C ILE A 613 -15.91 14.69 39.32
N ASN A 614 -16.76 13.75 39.68
CA ASN A 614 -16.87 12.49 39.00
C ASN A 614 -17.70 12.59 37.72
N PHE A 615 -17.17 12.01 36.65
CA PHE A 615 -17.82 11.82 35.36
C PHE A 615 -17.68 10.35 34.94
N CYS A 616 -18.41 9.92 33.92
CA CYS A 616 -18.25 8.58 33.36
C CYS A 616 -18.55 8.57 31.86
N VAL A 617 -18.37 7.41 31.22
CA VAL A 617 -18.56 7.24 29.77
C VAL A 617 -17.80 8.34 29.01
N ALA A 618 -18.45 9.09 28.12
CA ALA A 618 -17.87 10.16 27.34
C ALA A 618 -18.55 11.50 27.65
N ASP A 619 -18.90 11.74 28.93
CA ASP A 619 -19.62 12.93 29.44
C ASP A 619 -18.86 14.27 29.27
N ILE A 620 -18.06 14.44 28.21
CA ILE A 620 -17.29 15.64 27.90
C ILE A 620 -18.16 16.88 27.69
N ALA A 621 -19.41 16.71 27.20
CA ALA A 621 -20.31 17.87 27.12
C ALA A 621 -20.72 18.33 28.51
N ALA A 622 -20.93 17.41 29.45
CA ALA A 622 -21.24 17.77 30.82
C ALA A 622 -20.05 18.48 31.49
N SER A 623 -18.86 17.90 31.40
CA SER A 623 -17.66 18.50 31.99
C SER A 623 -17.35 19.88 31.38
N ASP A 624 -17.46 20.04 30.06
CA ASP A 624 -17.28 21.34 29.42
C ASP A 624 -18.34 22.36 29.81
N MET A 625 -19.62 21.98 29.89
CA MET A 625 -20.68 22.90 30.28
C MET A 625 -20.51 23.36 31.74
N LEU A 626 -20.16 22.45 32.65
CA LEU A 626 -19.87 22.80 34.04
C LEU A 626 -18.64 23.69 34.16
N TRP A 627 -17.60 23.39 33.38
CA TRP A 627 -16.39 24.20 33.35
C TRP A 627 -16.69 25.60 32.77
N ASP A 628 -17.40 25.72 31.67
CA ASP A 628 -17.56 27.03 31.02
C ASP A 628 -18.75 27.84 31.57
N GLY A 629 -19.56 27.27 32.47
CA GLY A 629 -20.72 27.94 33.06
C GLY A 629 -21.86 28.03 32.07
N LEU A 630 -22.14 26.91 31.40
CA LEU A 630 -23.17 26.76 30.37
C LEU A 630 -24.34 25.92 30.86
N GLN A 631 -25.45 26.07 30.16
CA GLN A 631 -26.63 25.21 30.24
C GLN A 631 -26.71 24.27 29.01
N PRO A 632 -27.43 23.14 29.12
CA PRO A 632 -27.69 22.23 28.00
C PRO A 632 -28.29 22.89 26.74
N ASN A 633 -29.13 23.92 26.90
CA ASN A 633 -29.68 24.69 25.78
C ASN A 633 -28.66 25.65 25.12
N GLY A 634 -27.42 25.71 25.63
CA GLY A 634 -26.34 26.53 25.11
C GLY A 634 -26.27 27.96 25.63
N THR A 635 -27.14 28.38 26.55
CA THR A 635 -26.99 29.68 27.21
C THR A 635 -25.78 29.67 28.15
N SER A 636 -25.15 30.84 28.32
CA SER A 636 -23.93 31.04 29.12
C SER A 636 -24.14 32.06 30.25
N GLY A 637 -23.14 32.22 31.11
CA GLY A 637 -23.15 33.20 32.21
C GLY A 637 -23.61 32.64 33.55
N TYR A 638 -23.69 31.31 33.65
CA TYR A 638 -24.01 30.62 34.89
C TYR A 638 -22.75 30.42 35.74
N PRO A 639 -22.91 30.10 37.04
CA PRO A 639 -21.78 29.74 37.88
C PRO A 639 -20.93 28.63 37.26
N LYS A 640 -19.62 28.74 37.38
CA LYS A 640 -18.67 27.73 36.90
C LYS A 640 -18.39 26.71 38.00
N VAL A 641 -18.21 25.45 37.64
CA VAL A 641 -17.67 24.43 38.53
C VAL A 641 -16.18 24.30 38.22
N ARG A 642 -15.32 24.60 39.21
CA ARG A 642 -13.86 24.52 39.08
C ARG A 642 -13.35 23.49 40.08
N TRP A 643 -13.00 22.32 39.56
CA TRP A 643 -12.35 21.26 40.31
C TRP A 643 -10.82 21.36 40.18
N ASP A 644 -10.11 20.73 41.11
CA ASP A 644 -8.64 20.68 41.13
C ASP A 644 -8.09 19.38 40.55
N ILE A 645 -8.94 18.37 40.37
CA ILE A 645 -8.61 17.05 39.82
C ILE A 645 -9.80 16.60 38.96
N THR A 646 -9.58 16.17 37.74
CA THR A 646 -10.63 15.50 36.95
C THR A 646 -10.70 14.03 37.39
N THR A 647 -11.87 13.57 37.81
CA THR A 647 -12.10 12.17 38.20
C THR A 647 -13.10 11.51 37.26
N TRP A 648 -12.83 10.28 36.85
CA TRP A 648 -13.63 9.58 35.84
C TRP A 648 -13.78 8.10 36.15
N HIS A 649 -14.97 7.56 35.92
CA HIS A 649 -15.20 6.11 35.92
C HIS A 649 -15.12 5.56 34.50
N ASN A 650 -14.40 4.44 34.33
CA ASN A 650 -14.29 3.76 33.05
C ASN A 650 -14.30 2.24 33.24
N TYR A 651 -15.42 1.62 32.88
CA TYR A 651 -15.58 0.17 32.87
C TYR A 651 -15.42 -0.37 31.45
N GLN A 652 -15.07 -1.64 31.32
CA GLN A 652 -14.87 -2.31 30.02
C GLN A 652 -16.01 -2.05 29.00
N PRO A 653 -17.30 -2.07 29.38
CA PRO A 653 -18.39 -1.77 28.43
C PRO A 653 -18.38 -0.34 27.87
N TYR A 654 -17.71 0.60 28.53
CA TYR A 654 -17.63 2.00 28.10
C TYR A 654 -16.53 2.20 27.04
N GLY A 655 -15.73 1.18 26.77
CA GLY A 655 -14.58 1.23 25.86
C GLY A 655 -13.32 1.75 26.54
N ASP A 656 -12.23 1.77 25.78
CA ASP A 656 -10.92 2.22 26.24
C ASP A 656 -10.93 3.74 26.52
N ILE A 657 -10.51 4.15 27.72
CA ILE A 657 -10.42 5.56 28.12
C ILE A 657 -9.46 6.38 27.24
N PHE A 658 -8.50 5.74 26.59
CA PHE A 658 -7.57 6.35 25.65
C PHE A 658 -8.11 6.41 24.22
N ASP A 659 -9.26 5.80 23.97
CA ASP A 659 -9.96 5.80 22.69
C ASP A 659 -11.50 5.81 22.83
N VAL A 660 -12.03 6.67 23.70
CA VAL A 660 -13.45 6.70 24.07
C VAL A 660 -14.32 7.10 22.88
N GLY A 661 -15.25 6.24 22.45
CA GLY A 661 -16.25 6.54 21.43
C GLY A 661 -17.57 7.07 22.02
N SER A 662 -18.42 7.68 21.19
CA SER A 662 -19.74 8.25 21.58
C SER A 662 -20.83 7.24 21.98
N ASP A 663 -20.45 6.08 22.52
CA ASP A 663 -21.25 4.84 22.73
C ASP A 663 -20.44 3.57 22.36
N GLY A 664 -19.12 3.71 22.18
CA GLY A 664 -18.27 2.66 21.60
C GLY A 664 -18.31 2.58 20.06
N ALA A 665 -19.07 3.43 19.36
CA ALA A 665 -19.17 3.44 17.89
C ALA A 665 -18.60 4.69 17.19
N GLY A 666 -18.28 5.74 17.94
CA GLY A 666 -17.61 6.95 17.40
C GLY A 666 -16.12 6.74 17.08
N PRO A 667 -15.44 7.69 16.41
CA PRO A 667 -14.04 7.56 16.04
C PRO A 667 -13.08 7.34 17.22
N GLY A 668 -13.48 7.56 18.47
CA GLY A 668 -12.62 7.34 19.63
C GLY A 668 -11.62 8.48 19.83
N PHE A 669 -11.48 8.95 21.08
CA PHE A 669 -10.48 9.96 21.46
C PHE A 669 -9.85 9.68 22.83
N ASN A 670 -8.67 10.23 23.04
CA ASN A 670 -7.96 10.11 24.30
C ASN A 670 -8.50 11.11 25.32
N LEU A 671 -9.38 10.62 26.19
CA LEU A 671 -10.09 11.42 27.17
C LEU A 671 -9.14 12.08 28.20
N PRO A 672 -8.12 11.40 28.77
CA PRO A 672 -7.15 12.05 29.64
C PRO A 672 -6.39 13.20 28.97
N ILE A 673 -5.98 13.04 27.70
CA ILE A 673 -5.32 14.13 26.94
C ILE A 673 -6.28 15.30 26.72
N TYR A 674 -7.55 15.02 26.38
CA TYR A 674 -8.58 16.04 26.23
C TYR A 674 -8.76 16.85 27.51
N CYS A 675 -8.98 16.17 28.64
CA CYS A 675 -9.19 16.80 29.94
C CYS A 675 -7.95 17.58 30.41
N LYS A 676 -6.75 17.03 30.24
CA LYS A 676 -5.48 17.72 30.51
C LYS A 676 -5.40 19.04 29.73
N ALA A 677 -5.68 19.00 28.43
CA ALA A 677 -5.61 20.18 27.58
C ALA A 677 -6.67 21.22 27.99
N ARG A 678 -7.90 20.79 28.25
CA ARG A 678 -9.05 21.66 28.54
C ARG A 678 -9.04 22.27 29.93
N TYR A 679 -8.71 21.46 30.94
CA TYR A 679 -8.90 21.81 32.34
C TYR A 679 -7.58 22.08 33.05
N GLY A 680 -6.45 21.56 32.54
CA GLY A 680 -5.12 21.84 33.09
C GLY A 680 -4.90 21.28 34.50
N VAL A 681 -5.69 20.28 34.89
CA VAL A 681 -5.64 19.61 36.20
C VAL A 681 -5.33 18.13 36.03
N PRO A 682 -4.79 17.45 37.08
CA PRO A 682 -4.53 16.02 37.04
C PRO A 682 -5.79 15.19 36.76
N PHE A 683 -5.60 13.98 36.25
CA PHE A 683 -6.67 13.05 35.92
C PHE A 683 -6.58 11.81 36.82
N ILE A 684 -7.69 11.40 37.43
CA ILE A 684 -7.81 10.18 38.22
C ILE A 684 -8.90 9.31 37.61
N ILE A 685 -8.59 8.04 37.39
CA ILE A 685 -9.60 7.03 37.06
C ILE A 685 -10.10 6.47 38.40
N SER A 686 -11.19 7.03 38.92
CA SER A 686 -11.66 6.76 40.29
C SER A 686 -12.47 5.47 40.41
N GLU A 687 -12.87 4.87 39.30
CA GLU A 687 -13.35 3.49 39.19
C GLU A 687 -12.99 2.92 37.82
N TRP A 688 -12.53 1.67 37.80
CA TRP A 688 -12.43 0.86 36.59
C TRP A 688 -12.49 -0.63 36.91
N ASN A 689 -13.16 -1.40 36.05
CA ASN A 689 -13.15 -2.86 36.05
C ASN A 689 -13.75 -3.42 34.72
N ALA A 690 -13.65 -4.73 34.53
CA ALA A 690 -14.44 -5.48 33.56
C ALA A 690 -15.93 -5.49 33.94
N ALA A 691 -16.78 -5.94 33.03
CA ALA A 691 -18.20 -6.08 33.31
C ALA A 691 -18.45 -7.17 34.38
N PRO A 692 -19.51 -7.07 35.19
CA PRO A 692 -19.80 -8.06 36.23
C PRO A 692 -20.10 -9.45 35.67
N GLU A 693 -20.65 -9.52 34.45
CA GLU A 693 -20.94 -10.76 33.73
C GLU A 693 -19.70 -11.49 33.19
N ASP A 694 -18.54 -10.82 33.16
CA ASP A 694 -17.32 -11.41 32.65
C ASP A 694 -16.73 -12.46 33.60
N THR A 695 -16.05 -13.46 33.02
CA THR A 695 -15.34 -14.48 33.79
C THR A 695 -14.09 -13.92 34.47
N GLU A 696 -13.68 -14.51 35.59
CA GLU A 696 -12.42 -14.17 36.26
C GLU A 696 -11.19 -14.30 35.35
N ALA A 697 -11.20 -15.22 34.38
CA ALA A 697 -10.11 -15.36 33.40
C ALA A 697 -10.05 -14.17 32.42
N PHE A 698 -11.21 -13.70 31.96
CA PHE A 698 -11.30 -12.49 31.15
C PHE A 698 -10.87 -11.27 31.95
N ARG A 699 -11.40 -11.11 33.17
CA ARG A 699 -11.08 -10.00 34.08
C ARG A 699 -9.58 -9.91 34.38
N ALA A 700 -8.91 -11.04 34.65
CA ALA A 700 -7.46 -11.07 34.82
C ALA A 700 -6.68 -10.58 33.58
N THR A 701 -7.15 -10.93 32.38
CA THR A 701 -6.56 -10.46 31.11
C THR A 701 -6.77 -8.96 30.95
N TYR A 702 -8.00 -8.50 31.16
CA TYR A 702 -8.37 -7.08 31.11
C TYR A 702 -7.56 -6.24 32.10
N VAL A 703 -7.44 -6.67 33.35
CA VAL A 703 -6.64 -6.00 34.39
C VAL A 703 -5.18 -5.84 33.96
N SER A 704 -4.58 -6.90 33.42
CA SER A 704 -3.18 -6.86 32.98
C SER A 704 -2.96 -5.90 31.82
N GLN A 705 -3.88 -5.90 30.84
CA GLN A 705 -3.84 -5.00 29.70
C GLN A 705 -4.03 -3.55 30.16
N GLN A 706 -5.11 -3.29 30.90
CA GLN A 706 -5.55 -1.94 31.22
C GLN A 706 -4.57 -1.23 32.17
N LEU A 707 -4.03 -1.95 33.17
CA LEU A 707 -2.94 -1.40 34.00
C LEU A 707 -1.69 -1.09 33.19
N GLY A 708 -1.39 -1.87 32.15
CA GLY A 708 -0.30 -1.61 31.20
C GLY A 708 -0.44 -0.25 30.52
N GLU A 709 -1.62 0.02 29.97
CA GLU A 709 -1.95 1.28 29.30
C GLU A 709 -1.97 2.45 30.30
N PHE A 710 -2.62 2.29 31.45
CA PHE A 710 -2.66 3.30 32.50
C PHE A 710 -1.26 3.67 32.99
N TYR A 711 -0.42 2.67 33.27
CA TYR A 711 0.94 2.88 33.77
C TYR A 711 1.82 3.58 32.73
N ALA A 712 1.64 3.29 31.44
CA ALA A 712 2.31 4.03 30.38
C ALA A 712 1.84 5.50 30.33
N ALA A 713 0.53 5.71 30.40
CA ALA A 713 -0.10 7.04 30.32
C ALA A 713 0.25 7.97 31.50
N ARG A 714 0.59 7.41 32.68
CA ARG A 714 1.03 8.20 33.85
C ARG A 714 2.19 9.15 33.53
N LYS A 715 3.01 8.83 32.52
CA LYS A 715 4.21 9.60 32.13
C LYS A 715 3.89 10.81 31.24
N THR A 716 2.75 10.82 30.55
CA THR A 716 2.47 11.79 29.48
C THR A 716 1.11 12.49 29.58
N SER A 717 0.13 11.86 30.22
CA SER A 717 -1.28 12.25 30.16
C SER A 717 -1.85 12.73 31.50
N ALA A 718 -1.00 12.99 32.50
CA ALA A 718 -1.38 13.41 33.86
C ALA A 718 -2.28 12.42 34.61
N VAL A 719 -2.28 11.13 34.23
CA VAL A 719 -3.03 10.08 34.96
C VAL A 719 -2.33 9.84 36.30
N GLN A 720 -2.86 10.45 37.36
CA GLN A 720 -2.27 10.49 38.69
C GLN A 720 -2.57 9.25 39.51
N SER A 721 -3.76 8.67 39.35
CA SER A 721 -4.19 7.49 40.10
C SER A 721 -5.25 6.72 39.32
N VAL A 722 -5.26 5.40 39.48
CA VAL A 722 -6.27 4.48 38.95
C VAL A 722 -6.76 3.58 40.07
N MET A 723 -8.07 3.51 40.25
CA MET A 723 -8.70 2.87 41.40
C MET A 723 -9.60 1.73 40.95
N TYR A 724 -9.16 0.51 41.22
CA TYR A 724 -9.89 -0.69 40.82
C TYR A 724 -11.19 -0.80 41.61
N TYR A 725 -12.31 -1.04 40.93
CA TYR A 725 -13.60 -1.29 41.55
C TYR A 725 -13.89 -2.79 41.57
N ASP A 726 -13.84 -3.51 42.70
CA ASP A 726 -13.63 -3.02 44.07
C ASP A 726 -12.91 -4.06 44.95
N LEU A 727 -12.69 -3.73 46.23
CA LEU A 727 -12.07 -4.66 47.16
C LEU A 727 -12.93 -5.92 47.36
N THR A 728 -14.22 -5.78 47.66
CA THR A 728 -15.17 -6.92 47.73
C THR A 728 -16.59 -6.49 47.35
N SER A 729 -17.18 -7.21 46.39
CA SER A 729 -18.59 -7.10 46.02
C SER A 729 -19.49 -8.11 46.76
N GLY A 730 -18.90 -8.94 47.63
CA GLY A 730 -19.60 -10.04 48.30
C GLY A 730 -19.84 -11.28 47.43
N ASP A 731 -19.43 -11.23 46.16
CA ASP A 731 -19.50 -12.30 45.18
C ASP A 731 -18.25 -12.28 44.26
N GLN A 732 -18.34 -12.82 43.03
CA GLN A 732 -17.25 -12.87 42.05
C GLN A 732 -17.49 -11.93 40.85
N THR A 733 -18.29 -10.88 41.03
CA THR A 733 -18.63 -9.95 39.93
C THR A 733 -17.63 -8.79 39.81
N PHE A 734 -17.36 -8.07 40.89
CA PHE A 734 -16.43 -6.93 40.90
C PHE A 734 -15.26 -7.07 41.88
N GLY A 735 -15.50 -7.71 43.02
CA GLY A 735 -14.53 -7.84 44.10
C GLY A 735 -13.26 -8.57 43.69
N ILE A 736 -12.10 -8.08 44.13
CA ILE A 736 -10.82 -8.78 43.98
C ILE A 736 -10.52 -9.76 45.13
N VAL A 737 -11.23 -9.60 46.27
CA VAL A 737 -11.26 -10.55 47.38
C VAL A 737 -12.69 -10.83 47.82
N SER A 738 -12.90 -11.94 48.54
CA SER A 738 -14.19 -12.26 49.15
C SER A 738 -14.46 -11.46 50.44
N ASN A 739 -15.68 -11.61 51.00
CA ASN A 739 -16.06 -11.09 52.32
C ASN A 739 -15.21 -11.62 53.50
N SER A 740 -14.30 -12.57 53.27
CA SER A 740 -13.33 -13.04 54.26
C SER A 740 -11.88 -12.70 53.87
N LEU A 741 -11.69 -11.73 52.96
CA LEU A 741 -10.40 -11.31 52.41
C LEU A 741 -9.64 -12.45 51.71
N VAL A 742 -10.35 -13.46 51.21
CA VAL A 742 -9.74 -14.54 50.41
C VAL A 742 -9.56 -14.04 48.98
N PRO A 743 -8.34 -14.10 48.40
CA PRO A 743 -8.08 -13.74 47.01
C PRO A 743 -9.00 -14.44 46.01
N ILE A 744 -9.60 -13.68 45.09
CA ILE A 744 -10.36 -14.23 43.96
C ILE A 744 -9.42 -14.34 42.75
N GLN A 745 -9.25 -15.56 42.26
CA GLN A 745 -8.28 -15.88 41.21
C GLN A 745 -8.96 -16.19 39.86
N PRO A 746 -8.30 -15.93 38.72
CA PRO A 746 -6.94 -15.40 38.58
C PRO A 746 -6.77 -13.86 38.70
N THR A 747 -7.84 -13.09 38.86
CA THR A 747 -7.77 -11.61 38.82
C THR A 747 -6.85 -11.01 39.89
N TYR A 748 -6.93 -11.48 41.13
CA TYR A 748 -6.04 -11.04 42.21
C TYR A 748 -4.57 -11.23 41.86
N GLY A 749 -4.21 -12.42 41.35
CA GLY A 749 -2.84 -12.74 40.97
C GLY A 749 -2.33 -11.85 39.83
N ALA A 750 -3.18 -11.57 38.85
CA ALA A 750 -2.85 -10.69 37.73
C ALA A 750 -2.56 -9.25 38.20
N PHE A 751 -3.46 -8.68 39.00
CA PHE A 751 -3.29 -7.33 39.58
C PHE A 751 -1.99 -7.25 40.40
N GLN A 752 -1.84 -8.14 41.38
CA GLN A 752 -0.71 -8.14 42.31
C GLN A 752 0.63 -8.29 41.56
N SER A 753 0.69 -9.21 40.60
CA SER A 753 1.91 -9.44 39.81
C SER A 753 2.26 -8.24 38.96
N PHE A 754 1.27 -7.59 38.34
CA PHE A 754 1.49 -6.38 37.55
C PHE A 754 2.07 -5.25 38.41
N VAL A 755 1.44 -4.97 39.55
CA VAL A 755 1.87 -3.89 40.47
C VAL A 755 3.28 -4.14 40.99
N ALA A 756 3.59 -5.40 41.37
CA ALA A 756 4.93 -5.77 41.83
C ALA A 756 6.00 -5.59 40.73
N ALA A 757 5.65 -5.87 39.47
CA ALA A 757 6.56 -5.70 38.33
C ALA A 757 6.72 -4.24 37.87
N ASN A 758 5.76 -3.37 38.21
CA ASN A 758 5.70 -1.98 37.76
C ASN A 758 5.54 -1.02 38.96
N PRO A 759 6.50 -0.93 39.88
CA PRO A 759 6.35 -0.07 41.04
C PRO A 759 6.16 1.40 40.64
N ASP A 760 5.36 2.12 41.44
CA ASP A 760 5.14 3.56 41.27
C ASP A 760 6.24 4.36 41.98
N THR A 761 7.47 4.24 41.45
CA THR A 761 8.67 4.97 41.90
C THR A 761 8.99 6.16 41.01
#